data_AF-A0A4V1RZ95-F1
#
_entry.id   AF-A0A4V1RZ95-F1
#
_cell.length_a   1.000
_cell.length_b   1.000
_cell.length_c   1.000
_cell.angle_alpha   90.00
_cell.angle_beta   90.00
_cell.angle_gamma   90.00
#
_symmetry.space_group_name_H-M   'P 1'
#
loop_
_entity.id
_entity.type
_entity.pdbx_description
1 polymer ?
#
loop_
_entity_poly.entity_id
_entity_poly.type
_entity_poly.pdbx_seq_one_letter_code
_entity_poly.pdbx_strand_id
1 'polypeptide(L)'
;MGRLTRFLSDAEKAVRQAGRDMQQQQQPAGYPQPQQGQQTQRYSNAPGYPVQYQQQQQQYYQNYPPPPVQPQAELQGSPVASPPQQVQYHQQQYPYQAQPIPQDLPASGSARVSQHVGASPNQAVSNRGPNTAMPLRIQPVTECIDMPFTLPIYWFIHSSYPDFVICSRCYADVILNSQFRDTFTPVWYDDRLERQCLFGTPRVKDYLWPAAVSSMRLDNMLSFMVMRPALGHCPEDKSVEGQEWYYPPDRPEMAICKPCYEDYFKHTSFGSRFSTHKPQGTASCDHNLWFIRRMLKVHAPNNNWTAFTTGFYKRLQLPSCPKAQPIAGPERTWFMSSRGPSNFSVCEACYWDYFHESTESQSFRTARLGPSQEASCDMGQANMLIPMVRAVDKGNYPKFWNTLQSLSQHPPCNPQGARGIRWYTLPSDPPEFEICATCMAGTVATMDMTHFFKVKQSVGPSEPRLCSFNLPGYPRGMPLLQKFAEAAYINDWRPLSEFAVNLSTAPPCPKIDLDLAKNRRWWGWDNVHICQECYFVVAKGTKLEKHFAMKGEQVAESRICDLYSPRMRQLYKNACKTQDLTSFLLFARQRREVYLRTVPEMNRMLAAAKHALGQAQTLGLAAVTFSAAGNLNATNFYYDHTVGNSTVGHGYQNEQLLQAAMADHSMQQVGAAATGPAAVARVGVLEKMWKQVE
;
A
#
# COMPACT_ATOMS: atom_id res chain seq x y z
N MET A 1 13.45 -1.90 -8.57
CA MET A 1 12.46 -0.91 -8.03
C MET A 1 10.97 -1.23 -8.32
N GLY A 2 10.59 -2.16 -9.22
CA GLY A 2 9.18 -2.60 -9.41
C GLY A 2 8.51 -3.22 -8.16
N ARG A 3 9.31 -3.41 -7.10
CA ARG A 3 9.00 -4.01 -5.80
C ARG A 3 8.55 -2.97 -4.75
N LEU A 4 8.77 -1.67 -5.02
CA LEU A 4 8.20 -0.57 -4.23
C LEU A 4 6.68 -0.51 -4.45
N THR A 5 6.22 -0.79 -5.68
CA THR A 5 4.82 -0.79 -6.14
C THR A 5 3.91 -1.78 -5.40
N ARG A 6 4.45 -2.93 -4.96
CA ARG A 6 3.71 -3.93 -4.16
C ARG A 6 3.43 -3.47 -2.73
N PHE A 7 4.45 -2.94 -2.03
CA PHE A 7 4.28 -2.35 -0.71
C PHE A 7 3.19 -1.29 -0.73
N LEU A 8 3.30 -0.46 -1.77
CA LEU A 8 2.44 0.63 -2.12
C LEU A 8 1.00 0.18 -2.48
N SER A 9 0.81 -0.98 -3.13
CA SER A 9 -0.49 -1.59 -3.44
C SER A 9 -1.12 -2.32 -2.24
N ASP A 10 -0.32 -2.93 -1.36
CA ASP A 10 -0.80 -3.53 -0.11
C ASP A 10 -1.18 -2.44 0.90
N ALA A 11 -0.45 -1.31 0.89
CA ALA A 11 -0.83 -0.09 1.61
C ALA A 11 -2.16 0.47 1.09
N GLU A 12 -2.44 0.44 -0.22
CA GLU A 12 -3.75 0.84 -0.77
C GLU A 12 -4.90 -0.03 -0.21
N LYS A 13 -4.72 -1.36 -0.14
CA LYS A 13 -5.72 -2.28 0.44
C LYS A 13 -5.93 -2.03 1.93
N ALA A 14 -4.84 -1.81 2.68
CA ALA A 14 -4.87 -1.54 4.12
C ALA A 14 -5.44 -0.15 4.47
N VAL A 15 -5.16 0.88 3.65
CA VAL A 15 -5.66 2.25 3.81
C VAL A 15 -7.16 2.35 3.46
N ARG A 16 -7.63 1.61 2.44
CA ARG A 16 -9.07 1.48 2.15
C ARG A 16 -9.84 0.73 3.24
N GLN A 17 -9.17 -0.13 4.00
CA GLN A 17 -9.76 -0.82 5.14
C GLN A 17 -9.76 0.09 6.38
N ALA A 18 -8.61 0.69 6.73
CA ALA A 18 -8.51 1.63 7.84
C ALA A 18 -9.39 2.89 7.67
N GLY A 19 -9.59 3.38 6.44
CA GLY A 19 -10.53 4.47 6.17
C GLY A 19 -12.01 4.08 6.35
N ARG A 20 -12.36 2.81 6.11
CA ARG A 20 -13.70 2.26 6.43
C ARG A 20 -13.86 2.07 7.94
N ASP A 21 -12.81 1.60 8.62
CA ASP A 21 -12.83 1.35 10.06
C ASP A 21 -12.86 2.67 10.87
N MET A 22 -12.17 3.74 10.41
CA MET A 22 -12.27 5.09 10.99
C MET A 22 -13.64 5.75 10.77
N GLN A 23 -14.27 5.53 9.62
CA GLN A 23 -15.65 6.01 9.38
C GLN A 23 -16.69 5.22 10.20
N GLN A 24 -16.39 3.96 10.54
CA GLN A 24 -17.21 3.14 11.43
C GLN A 24 -17.01 3.49 12.91
N GLN A 25 -15.81 3.92 13.34
CA GLN A 25 -15.53 4.38 14.71
C GLN A 25 -16.17 5.74 15.05
N GLN A 26 -16.71 6.48 14.07
CA GLN A 26 -17.56 7.66 14.31
C GLN A 26 -19.04 7.30 14.50
N GLN A 27 -19.40 6.01 14.52
CA GLN A 27 -20.73 5.54 14.94
C GLN A 27 -20.63 4.97 16.36
N PRO A 28 -21.55 5.29 17.29
CA PRO A 28 -21.50 4.76 18.65
C PRO A 28 -21.63 3.22 18.64
N ALA A 29 -20.67 2.55 19.28
CA ALA A 29 -20.65 1.09 19.40
C ALA A 29 -21.86 0.56 20.17
N GLY A 30 -22.66 -0.30 19.52
CA GLY A 30 -23.70 -1.09 20.17
C GLY A 30 -23.11 -2.27 20.94
N TYR A 31 -23.66 -2.53 22.13
CA TYR A 31 -23.25 -3.59 23.06
C TYR A 31 -23.36 -5.01 22.46
N PRO A 32 -22.48 -5.96 22.83
CA PRO A 32 -22.51 -7.34 22.35
C PRO A 32 -23.66 -8.17 22.98
N GLN A 33 -24.42 -8.89 22.14
CA GLN A 33 -25.40 -9.90 22.58
C GLN A 33 -24.72 -11.26 22.90
N PRO A 34 -25.19 -12.01 23.91
CA PRO A 34 -24.71 -13.35 24.22
C PRO A 34 -25.30 -14.43 23.30
N GLN A 35 -24.46 -15.38 22.90
CA GLN A 35 -24.80 -16.56 22.08
C GLN A 35 -25.71 -17.54 22.84
N GLN A 36 -26.84 -17.91 22.25
CA GLN A 36 -27.68 -19.03 22.71
C GLN A 36 -27.21 -20.35 22.10
N GLY A 37 -26.86 -21.30 22.97
CA GLY A 37 -26.58 -22.69 22.65
C GLY A 37 -27.85 -23.55 22.53
N GLN A 38 -27.68 -24.67 21.83
CA GLN A 38 -28.70 -25.61 21.37
C GLN A 38 -29.42 -26.39 22.50
N GLN A 39 -30.63 -26.83 22.15
CA GLN A 39 -31.61 -27.59 22.95
C GLN A 39 -31.10 -28.92 23.53
N THR A 40 -31.59 -29.29 24.72
CA THR A 40 -31.86 -30.70 25.08
C THR A 40 -32.99 -30.81 26.12
N GLN A 41 -33.54 -32.02 26.23
CA GLN A 41 -34.94 -32.38 26.54
C GLN A 41 -35.35 -32.45 28.04
N ARG A 42 -36.67 -32.57 28.23
CA ARG A 42 -37.49 -32.71 29.46
C ARG A 42 -37.07 -33.81 30.46
N TYR A 43 -37.21 -33.55 31.78
CA TYR A 43 -38.25 -34.08 32.73
C TYR A 43 -37.82 -34.03 34.22
N SER A 44 -38.76 -33.58 35.07
CA SER A 44 -39.12 -34.04 36.44
C SER A 44 -38.32 -33.67 37.72
N ASN A 45 -39.10 -33.10 38.66
CA ASN A 45 -39.11 -33.21 40.14
C ASN A 45 -38.11 -32.43 41.03
N ALA A 46 -38.70 -31.74 42.03
CA ALA A 46 -38.15 -30.88 43.10
C ALA A 46 -37.54 -31.67 44.30
N PRO A 47 -37.20 -31.10 45.49
CA PRO A 47 -36.92 -29.71 45.94
C PRO A 47 -35.60 -29.56 46.78
N GLY A 48 -35.15 -28.32 47.07
CA GLY A 48 -34.15 -28.05 48.13
C GLY A 48 -33.50 -26.65 48.13
N TYR A 49 -33.84 -25.83 49.13
CA TYR A 49 -33.28 -24.50 49.49
C TYR A 49 -31.87 -24.57 50.11
N PRO A 50 -31.16 -23.45 50.48
CA PRO A 50 -31.29 -22.02 50.15
C PRO A 50 -29.99 -21.33 49.68
N VAL A 51 -30.14 -20.10 49.16
CA VAL A 51 -29.09 -19.13 48.80
C VAL A 51 -28.74 -18.25 50.00
N GLN A 52 -27.45 -17.98 50.23
CA GLN A 52 -26.95 -16.99 51.20
C GLN A 52 -26.39 -15.74 50.48
N TYR A 53 -26.91 -14.60 50.92
CA TYR A 53 -26.50 -13.19 50.80
C TYR A 53 -25.09 -12.84 50.29
N GLN A 54 -25.01 -11.77 49.47
CA GLN A 54 -24.46 -10.48 49.94
C GLN A 54 -24.75 -9.32 48.97
N GLN A 55 -25.60 -8.40 49.43
CA GLN A 55 -25.62 -6.99 49.05
C GLN A 55 -24.48 -6.25 49.77
N GLN A 56 -23.89 -5.27 49.09
CA GLN A 56 -23.30 -3.99 49.57
C GLN A 56 -22.26 -3.55 48.50
N GLN A 57 -22.18 -2.33 47.97
CA GLN A 57 -22.71 -1.01 48.30
C GLN A 57 -22.71 -0.19 46.99
N GLN A 58 -23.81 0.51 46.71
CA GLN A 58 -23.82 1.74 45.90
C GLN A 58 -23.75 2.92 46.87
N GLN A 59 -22.89 3.91 46.61
CA GLN A 59 -23.22 5.33 46.76
C GLN A 59 -22.09 6.24 46.24
N TYR A 60 -22.49 7.46 45.85
CA TYR A 60 -21.77 8.60 45.29
C TYR A 60 -21.68 8.68 43.75
N TYR A 61 -22.63 9.41 43.13
CA TYR A 61 -22.44 10.81 42.72
C TYR A 61 -23.79 11.47 42.38
N GLN A 62 -24.02 12.66 42.95
CA GLN A 62 -25.19 13.51 42.73
C GLN A 62 -25.03 14.41 41.47
N ASN A 63 -26.15 14.54 40.75
CA ASN A 63 -26.71 15.65 39.97
C ASN A 63 -25.89 16.95 39.74
N TYR A 64 -25.84 17.36 38.46
CA TYR A 64 -25.83 18.77 38.02
C TYR A 64 -26.87 18.97 36.90
N PRO A 65 -27.66 20.07 36.89
CA PRO A 65 -28.63 20.38 35.83
C PRO A 65 -27.98 21.10 34.62
N PRO A 66 -28.60 21.05 33.42
CA PRO A 66 -28.08 21.69 32.22
C PRO A 66 -28.40 23.21 32.17
N PRO A 67 -27.56 24.02 31.48
CA PRO A 67 -27.77 25.47 31.38
C PRO A 67 -28.84 25.85 30.35
N PRO A 68 -29.47 27.04 30.48
CA PRO A 68 -30.58 27.47 29.63
C PRO A 68 -30.13 28.06 28.28
N VAL A 69 -30.99 27.89 27.28
CA VAL A 69 -30.92 28.43 25.91
C VAL A 69 -31.50 29.85 25.88
N GLN A 70 -30.80 30.82 25.29
CA GLN A 70 -31.38 32.10 24.86
C GLN A 70 -30.70 32.66 23.58
N PRO A 71 -31.39 33.56 22.82
CA PRO A 71 -31.45 33.53 21.36
C PRO A 71 -30.49 34.49 20.62
N GLN A 72 -30.43 34.30 19.29
CA GLN A 72 -29.68 35.07 18.30
C GLN A 72 -30.02 36.57 18.31
N ALA A 73 -28.99 37.41 18.14
CA ALA A 73 -29.10 38.80 17.68
C ALA A 73 -27.99 39.09 16.66
N GLU A 74 -28.37 39.79 15.60
CA GLU A 74 -27.54 40.21 14.46
C GLU A 74 -26.71 41.50 14.73
N LEU A 75 -25.80 41.77 13.79
CA LEU A 75 -25.24 43.06 13.33
C LEU A 75 -23.85 43.55 13.82
N GLN A 76 -22.92 43.52 12.84
CA GLN A 76 -22.05 44.61 12.34
C GLN A 76 -21.04 45.35 13.25
N GLY A 77 -19.78 45.43 12.77
CA GLY A 77 -18.93 46.62 12.88
C GLY A 77 -17.56 46.46 13.58
N SER A 78 -16.46 46.54 12.82
CA SER A 78 -15.09 46.89 13.30
C SER A 78 -15.04 48.36 13.78
N PRO A 79 -14.10 48.86 14.64
CA PRO A 79 -12.63 48.86 14.39
C PRO A 79 -11.66 48.81 15.61
N VAL A 80 -10.41 48.44 15.29
CA VAL A 80 -9.06 48.82 15.83
C VAL A 80 -8.86 49.26 17.29
N ALA A 81 -8.01 48.54 18.04
CA ALA A 81 -7.10 49.08 19.07
C ALA A 81 -5.87 48.15 19.33
N SER A 82 -4.73 48.77 19.63
CA SER A 82 -3.35 48.22 19.77
C SER A 82 -3.07 47.53 21.14
N PRO A 83 -1.86 46.93 21.37
CA PRO A 83 -1.67 45.75 22.23
C PRO A 83 -1.14 46.04 23.65
N PRO A 84 -1.18 45.05 24.57
CA PRO A 84 -0.31 45.04 25.74
C PRO A 84 0.82 43.98 25.65
N GLN A 85 2.03 44.52 25.70
CA GLN A 85 3.22 44.14 26.48
C GLN A 85 3.63 42.67 26.71
N GLN A 86 4.92 42.48 26.42
CA GLN A 86 5.76 41.30 26.55
C GLN A 86 5.98 40.87 28.00
N VAL A 87 5.98 39.56 28.26
CA VAL A 87 6.68 38.96 29.41
C VAL A 87 7.83 38.11 28.87
N GLN A 88 9.03 38.53 29.25
CA GLN A 88 10.33 38.08 28.78
C GLN A 88 10.87 37.04 29.77
N TYR A 89 10.85 35.75 29.41
CA TYR A 89 11.56 34.73 30.18
C TYR A 89 13.01 34.60 29.69
N HIS A 90 13.93 34.88 30.61
CA HIS A 90 15.38 34.82 30.45
C HIS A 90 15.89 33.42 30.07
N GLN A 91 16.74 33.36 29.03
CA GLN A 91 17.63 32.24 28.76
C GLN A 91 18.80 32.28 29.75
N GLN A 92 19.02 31.19 30.50
CA GLN A 92 20.30 30.94 31.17
C GLN A 92 21.19 30.11 30.25
N GLN A 93 22.27 30.73 29.78
CA GLN A 93 23.42 30.07 29.16
C GLN A 93 24.31 29.45 30.26
N TYR A 94 24.70 28.19 30.10
CA TYR A 94 25.83 27.60 30.82
C TYR A 94 26.98 27.33 29.82
N PRO A 95 28.22 27.77 30.11
CA PRO A 95 29.37 27.52 29.26
C PRO A 95 29.97 26.14 29.54
N TYR A 96 30.17 25.32 28.50
CA TYR A 96 30.95 24.08 28.60
C TYR A 96 32.43 24.36 28.28
N GLN A 97 33.29 24.15 29.27
CA GLN A 97 34.75 24.18 29.14
C GLN A 97 35.25 22.89 28.46
N ALA A 98 36.17 23.06 27.50
CA ALA A 98 36.92 21.97 26.89
C ALA A 98 38.07 21.52 27.82
N GLN A 99 38.31 20.21 27.91
CA GLN A 99 39.51 19.63 28.51
C GLN A 99 40.14 18.62 27.53
N PRO A 100 41.49 18.51 27.48
CA PRO A 100 42.21 17.82 26.40
C PRO A 100 42.45 16.33 26.66
N ILE A 101 42.63 15.57 25.58
CA ILE A 101 42.98 14.15 25.53
C ILE A 101 44.49 13.97 25.77
N PRO A 102 44.94 13.04 26.64
CA PRO A 102 46.32 12.56 26.64
C PRO A 102 46.47 11.30 25.75
N GLN A 103 47.48 11.32 24.89
CA GLN A 103 48.04 10.17 24.17
C GLN A 103 49.02 9.41 25.09
N ASP A 104 48.99 8.08 25.11
CA ASP A 104 50.15 7.21 24.81
C ASP A 104 49.84 5.70 24.93
N LEU A 105 50.51 4.93 24.06
CA LEU A 105 50.39 3.48 23.77
C LEU A 105 51.05 2.59 24.87
N PRO A 106 50.89 1.24 24.85
CA PRO A 106 51.83 0.40 24.08
C PRO A 106 51.20 -0.83 23.37
N ALA A 107 51.91 -1.28 22.33
CA ALA A 107 51.65 -2.45 21.50
C ALA A 107 52.20 -3.76 22.10
N SER A 108 51.52 -4.88 21.83
CA SER A 108 51.95 -6.29 21.86
C SER A 108 50.72 -7.10 21.36
N GLY A 109 50.72 -8.13 20.52
CA GLY A 109 51.66 -9.12 20.03
C GLY A 109 50.79 -10.27 19.50
N SER A 110 51.17 -10.84 18.35
CA SER A 110 50.37 -11.66 17.43
C SER A 110 49.70 -12.93 17.96
N ALA A 111 48.54 -13.29 17.38
CA ALA A 111 48.19 -14.67 17.05
C ALA A 111 47.31 -14.71 15.78
N ARG A 112 47.85 -15.29 14.71
CA ARG A 112 47.21 -15.49 13.39
C ARG A 112 46.15 -16.58 13.47
N VAL A 113 44.93 -16.28 13.01
CA VAL A 113 43.98 -17.29 12.52
C VAL A 113 43.84 -17.08 11.02
N SER A 114 44.24 -18.09 10.25
CA SER A 114 44.22 -18.09 8.78
C SER A 114 42.80 -17.88 8.25
N GLN A 115 42.56 -16.71 7.67
CA GLN A 115 41.41 -16.48 6.80
C GLN A 115 41.73 -17.01 5.41
N HIS A 116 41.04 -18.06 5.00
CA HIS A 116 40.99 -18.46 3.60
C HIS A 116 40.32 -17.33 2.80
N VAL A 117 41.13 -16.64 2.00
CA VAL A 117 40.70 -15.65 1.01
C VAL A 117 39.93 -16.40 -0.08
N GLY A 118 38.60 -16.46 0.06
CA GLY A 118 37.72 -16.77 -1.06
C GLY A 118 37.76 -15.60 -2.05
N ALA A 119 38.21 -15.87 -3.27
CA ALA A 119 38.21 -14.90 -4.36
C ALA A 119 36.80 -14.32 -4.55
N SER A 120 36.66 -13.03 -4.32
CA SER A 120 35.44 -12.27 -4.60
C SER A 120 35.36 -12.01 -6.12
N PRO A 121 34.31 -12.44 -6.84
CA PRO A 121 34.11 -12.07 -8.23
C PRO A 121 33.46 -10.68 -8.27
N ASN A 122 34.22 -9.67 -7.86
CA ASN A 122 33.92 -8.25 -8.10
C ASN A 122 35.26 -7.51 -8.12
N GLN A 123 36.12 -7.89 -9.07
CA GLN A 123 37.08 -6.91 -9.55
C GLN A 123 36.28 -5.84 -10.28
N ALA A 124 36.20 -4.68 -9.64
CA ALA A 124 35.75 -3.45 -10.25
C ALA A 124 36.47 -3.30 -11.59
N VAL A 125 35.69 -3.39 -12.68
CA VAL A 125 36.13 -2.92 -13.99
C VAL A 125 36.54 -1.47 -13.79
N SER A 126 37.82 -1.20 -14.06
CA SER A 126 38.49 0.09 -13.95
C SER A 126 37.58 1.24 -14.43
N ASN A 127 37.49 2.30 -13.61
CA ASN A 127 36.90 3.61 -13.94
C ASN A 127 37.71 4.32 -15.06
N ARG A 128 37.87 3.69 -16.22
CA ARG A 128 38.10 4.42 -17.46
C ARG A 128 36.73 4.64 -18.08
N GLY A 129 36.29 5.89 -18.17
CA GLY A 129 35.13 6.25 -18.98
C GLY A 129 35.27 5.64 -20.38
N PRO A 130 34.17 5.32 -21.06
CA PRO A 130 34.25 4.64 -22.34
C PRO A 130 35.06 5.49 -23.33
N ASN A 131 36.12 4.92 -23.91
CA ASN A 131 36.85 5.54 -25.03
C ASN A 131 35.95 5.70 -26.28
N THR A 132 34.83 4.96 -26.31
CA THR A 132 33.83 4.99 -27.37
C THR A 132 32.68 5.93 -26.98
N ALA A 133 32.35 6.90 -27.82
CA ALA A 133 31.22 7.79 -27.57
C ALA A 133 29.88 7.03 -27.68
N MET A 134 28.91 7.39 -26.84
CA MET A 134 27.54 6.88 -26.94
C MET A 134 26.90 7.26 -28.29
N PRO A 135 26.13 6.36 -28.94
CA PRO A 135 25.36 6.68 -30.13
C PRO A 135 24.44 7.88 -29.89
N LEU A 136 24.33 8.75 -30.91
CA LEU A 136 23.52 9.99 -30.86
C LEU A 136 23.83 10.92 -29.67
N ARG A 137 25.00 10.76 -29.01
CA ARG A 137 25.35 11.45 -27.75
C ARG A 137 24.29 11.28 -26.66
N ILE A 138 23.59 10.14 -26.65
CA ILE A 138 22.59 9.81 -25.64
C ILE A 138 23.27 9.78 -24.27
N GLN A 139 22.74 10.57 -23.34
CA GLN A 139 23.14 10.50 -21.94
C GLN A 139 22.54 9.22 -21.33
N PRO A 140 23.38 8.29 -20.84
CA PRO A 140 22.84 7.07 -20.27
C PRO A 140 22.18 7.35 -18.91
N VAL A 141 21.02 6.71 -18.68
CA VAL A 141 20.27 6.82 -17.42
C VAL A 141 21.13 6.46 -16.21
N THR A 142 20.78 6.95 -15.02
CA THR A 142 21.65 6.87 -13.82
C THR A 142 21.93 5.44 -13.36
N GLU A 143 20.97 4.54 -13.50
CA GLU A 143 21.15 3.10 -13.26
C GLU A 143 20.25 2.26 -14.19
N CYS A 144 20.41 0.93 -14.18
CA CYS A 144 19.59 0.05 -15.00
C CYS A 144 18.10 0.20 -14.65
N ILE A 145 17.26 0.43 -15.66
CA ILE A 145 15.80 0.53 -15.51
C ILE A 145 15.21 -0.86 -15.30
N ASP A 146 15.22 -1.31 -14.04
CA ASP A 146 14.78 -2.64 -13.60
C ASP A 146 13.29 -2.68 -13.19
N MET A 147 12.52 -1.69 -13.62
CA MET A 147 11.11 -1.53 -13.29
C MET A 147 10.31 -1.06 -14.50
N PRO A 148 8.98 -1.24 -14.50
CA PRO A 148 8.11 -0.61 -15.48
C PRO A 148 8.33 0.90 -15.53
N PHE A 149 8.73 1.40 -16.70
CA PHE A 149 9.10 2.78 -16.94
C PHE A 149 8.30 3.34 -18.11
N THR A 150 7.76 4.54 -17.95
CA THR A 150 6.79 5.15 -18.88
C THR A 150 7.25 6.47 -19.47
N LEU A 151 8.33 7.08 -18.97
CA LEU A 151 8.79 8.35 -19.55
C LEU A 151 9.40 8.16 -20.95
N PRO A 152 9.30 9.17 -21.82
CA PRO A 152 9.94 9.13 -23.12
C PRO A 152 11.46 9.13 -23.00
N ILE A 153 12.10 8.07 -23.50
CA ILE A 153 13.56 7.91 -23.51
C ILE A 153 14.01 7.05 -24.70
N TYR A 154 15.31 7.07 -24.95
CA TYR A 154 15.95 6.09 -25.84
C TYR A 154 16.10 4.74 -25.15
N TRP A 155 15.67 3.70 -25.86
CA TRP A 155 15.97 2.30 -25.60
C TRP A 155 16.87 1.76 -26.70
N PHE A 156 17.67 0.75 -26.40
CA PHE A 156 18.46 0.03 -27.38
C PHE A 156 17.76 -1.30 -27.70
N ILE A 157 17.71 -1.67 -28.98
CA ILE A 157 17.08 -2.90 -29.45
C ILE A 157 17.95 -3.60 -30.48
N HIS A 158 17.78 -4.92 -30.62
CA HIS A 158 18.25 -5.63 -31.80
C HIS A 158 17.15 -5.52 -32.89
N SER A 159 17.51 -5.22 -34.14
CA SER A 159 16.52 -4.95 -35.21
C SER A 159 15.54 -6.11 -35.45
N SER A 160 16.02 -7.35 -35.34
CA SER A 160 15.18 -8.56 -35.45
C SER A 160 14.30 -8.83 -34.22
N TYR A 161 14.58 -8.20 -33.08
CA TYR A 161 13.91 -8.47 -31.79
C TYR A 161 13.53 -7.17 -31.06
N PRO A 162 12.64 -6.35 -31.64
CA PRO A 162 12.32 -5.00 -31.15
C PRO A 162 11.64 -4.98 -29.76
N ASP A 163 11.00 -6.08 -29.36
CA ASP A 163 10.36 -6.19 -28.04
C ASP A 163 11.38 -6.46 -26.91
N PHE A 164 12.61 -6.85 -27.25
CA PHE A 164 13.69 -6.99 -26.27
C PHE A 164 14.40 -5.66 -26.07
N VAL A 165 13.87 -4.85 -25.16
CA VAL A 165 14.39 -3.50 -24.90
C VAL A 165 15.51 -3.48 -23.86
N ILE A 166 16.54 -2.67 -24.14
CA ILE A 166 17.75 -2.51 -23.33
C ILE A 166 17.86 -1.04 -22.93
N CYS A 167 17.97 -0.74 -21.63
CA CYS A 167 18.15 0.65 -21.19
C CYS A 167 19.55 1.18 -21.57
N SER A 168 19.67 2.50 -21.72
CA SER A 168 20.93 3.15 -22.09
C SER A 168 22.07 2.91 -21.10
N ARG A 169 21.76 2.64 -19.81
CA ARG A 169 22.77 2.23 -18.83
C ARG A 169 23.38 0.87 -19.11
N CYS A 170 22.55 -0.17 -19.32
CA CYS A 170 23.07 -1.49 -19.66
C CYS A 170 23.83 -1.47 -20.99
N TYR A 171 23.37 -0.70 -21.96
CA TYR A 171 24.11 -0.53 -23.21
C TYR A 171 25.48 0.10 -22.96
N ALA A 172 25.53 1.25 -22.28
CA ALA A 172 26.77 1.97 -22.02
C ALA A 172 27.79 1.15 -21.22
N ASP A 173 27.33 0.48 -20.15
CA ASP A 173 28.22 -0.22 -19.22
C ASP A 173 28.70 -1.58 -19.77
N VAL A 174 27.89 -2.25 -20.61
CA VAL A 174 28.12 -3.67 -20.94
C VAL A 174 28.24 -3.93 -22.44
N ILE A 175 27.47 -3.24 -23.29
CA ILE A 175 27.39 -3.52 -24.73
C ILE A 175 28.31 -2.62 -25.55
N LEU A 176 28.44 -1.35 -25.18
CA LEU A 176 29.15 -0.32 -25.95
C LEU A 176 30.60 -0.70 -26.29
N ASN A 177 31.26 -1.44 -25.39
CA ASN A 177 32.65 -1.87 -25.54
C ASN A 177 32.79 -3.32 -26.04
N SER A 178 31.72 -3.98 -26.47
CA SER A 178 31.76 -5.32 -27.06
C SER A 178 31.80 -5.28 -28.58
N GLN A 179 32.18 -6.41 -29.18
CA GLN A 179 32.13 -6.62 -30.63
C GLN A 179 30.70 -6.60 -31.22
N PHE A 180 29.67 -6.67 -30.37
CA PHE A 180 28.27 -6.66 -30.79
C PHE A 180 27.62 -5.28 -30.69
N ARG A 181 28.37 -4.22 -30.34
CA ARG A 181 27.79 -2.89 -30.12
C ARG A 181 26.91 -2.38 -31.27
N ASP A 182 27.31 -2.71 -32.51
CA ASP A 182 26.70 -2.22 -33.75
C ASP A 182 25.48 -3.08 -34.17
N THR A 183 25.21 -4.19 -33.47
CA THR A 183 23.98 -4.98 -33.69
C THR A 183 22.77 -4.39 -32.96
N PHE A 184 22.99 -3.39 -32.10
CA PHE A 184 21.93 -2.74 -31.33
C PHE A 184 21.81 -1.27 -31.74
N THR A 185 20.58 -0.85 -31.99
CA THR A 185 20.28 0.53 -32.42
C THR A 185 19.41 1.24 -31.38
N PRO A 186 19.63 2.57 -31.19
CA PRO A 186 18.77 3.36 -30.33
C PRO A 186 17.42 3.64 -31.00
N VAL A 187 16.33 3.52 -30.24
CA VAL A 187 14.96 3.84 -30.63
C VAL A 187 14.32 4.71 -29.55
N TRP A 188 13.74 5.83 -29.98
CA TRP A 188 12.98 6.71 -29.11
C TRP A 188 11.55 6.19 -28.95
N TYR A 189 11.11 5.98 -27.72
CA TYR A 189 9.71 5.64 -27.43
C TYR A 189 9.05 6.77 -26.64
N ASP A 190 7.92 7.26 -27.16
CA ASP A 190 7.06 8.28 -26.55
C ASP A 190 5.59 7.86 -26.65
N ASP A 191 5.28 6.69 -26.07
CA ASP A 191 3.93 6.11 -26.12
C ASP A 191 3.39 5.73 -24.73
N ARG A 192 4.13 6.09 -23.67
CA ARG A 192 3.84 5.80 -22.26
C ARG A 192 3.65 4.32 -21.95
N LEU A 193 3.98 3.41 -22.87
CA LEU A 193 3.91 1.98 -22.59
C LEU A 193 5.03 1.61 -21.61
N GLU A 194 4.65 0.83 -20.59
CA GLU A 194 5.58 0.32 -19.60
C GLU A 194 6.66 -0.53 -20.27
N ARG A 195 7.90 -0.12 -20.10
CA ARG A 195 9.09 -0.86 -20.54
C ARG A 195 10.02 -1.08 -19.37
N GLN A 196 10.71 -2.21 -19.37
CA GLN A 196 11.74 -2.56 -18.40
C GLN A 196 12.94 -3.12 -19.16
N CYS A 197 14.15 -2.82 -18.69
CA CYS A 197 15.37 -3.37 -19.28
C CYS A 197 15.40 -4.89 -19.10
N LEU A 198 15.31 -5.65 -20.19
CA LEU A 198 15.37 -7.12 -20.17
C LEU A 198 16.82 -7.64 -20.18
N PHE A 199 17.78 -6.78 -20.52
CA PHE A 199 19.20 -7.09 -20.44
C PHE A 199 19.75 -7.06 -19.00
N GLY A 200 19.10 -6.31 -18.11
CA GLY A 200 19.57 -6.13 -16.74
C GLY A 200 19.41 -7.35 -15.83
N THR A 201 18.83 -8.44 -16.33
CA THR A 201 18.55 -9.64 -15.51
C THR A 201 19.83 -10.42 -15.21
N PRO A 202 19.91 -11.11 -14.05
CA PRO A 202 21.11 -11.88 -13.68
C PRO A 202 21.49 -12.91 -14.75
N ARG A 203 20.52 -13.62 -15.34
CA ARG A 203 20.83 -14.57 -16.41
C ARG A 203 21.53 -13.93 -17.61
N VAL A 204 21.14 -12.72 -18.01
CA VAL A 204 21.80 -12.04 -19.11
C VAL A 204 23.18 -11.57 -18.68
N LYS A 205 23.26 -10.85 -17.57
CA LYS A 205 24.50 -10.21 -17.11
C LYS A 205 25.58 -11.20 -16.69
N ASP A 206 25.19 -12.28 -16.03
CA ASP A 206 26.11 -13.17 -15.33
C ASP A 206 26.38 -14.46 -16.13
N TYR A 207 25.55 -14.78 -17.14
CA TYR A 207 25.66 -16.02 -17.90
C TYR A 207 25.63 -15.83 -19.43
N LEU A 208 24.52 -15.35 -20.01
CA LEU A 208 24.35 -15.33 -21.46
C LEU A 208 25.31 -14.36 -22.16
N TRP A 209 25.44 -13.15 -21.61
CA TRP A 209 26.28 -12.12 -22.23
C TRP A 209 27.78 -12.41 -22.12
N PRO A 210 28.33 -12.77 -20.94
CA PRO A 210 29.74 -13.16 -20.85
C PRO A 210 30.10 -14.33 -21.78
N ALA A 211 29.21 -15.33 -21.90
CA ALA A 211 29.39 -16.44 -22.82
C ALA A 211 29.37 -16.00 -24.29
N ALA A 212 28.47 -15.08 -24.66
CA ALA A 212 28.39 -14.54 -26.02
C ALA A 212 29.66 -13.76 -26.41
N VAL A 213 30.13 -12.89 -25.51
CA VAL A 213 31.36 -12.11 -25.73
C VAL A 213 32.57 -13.03 -25.86
N SER A 214 32.70 -14.03 -24.98
CA SER A 214 33.83 -14.96 -24.97
C SER A 214 33.86 -15.87 -26.21
N SER A 215 32.69 -16.34 -26.66
CA SER A 215 32.57 -17.21 -27.85
C SER A 215 32.47 -16.44 -29.17
N MET A 216 32.35 -15.12 -29.12
CA MET A 216 32.03 -14.26 -30.26
C MET A 216 30.75 -14.69 -31.02
N ARG A 217 29.78 -15.30 -30.31
CA ARG A 217 28.51 -15.75 -30.88
C ARG A 217 27.32 -15.28 -30.07
N LEU A 218 26.28 -14.77 -30.74
CA LEU A 218 25.11 -14.21 -30.08
C LEU A 218 23.92 -15.19 -29.99
N ASP A 219 24.03 -16.38 -30.57
CA ASP A 219 22.90 -17.32 -30.80
C ASP A 219 22.04 -17.59 -29.55
N ASN A 220 22.67 -17.88 -28.41
CA ASN A 220 21.97 -18.14 -27.14
C ASN A 220 21.28 -16.88 -26.60
N MET A 221 21.88 -15.72 -26.82
CA MET A 221 21.29 -14.43 -26.44
C MET A 221 20.11 -14.11 -27.36
N LEU A 222 20.23 -14.31 -28.68
CA LEU A 222 19.14 -14.09 -29.64
C LEU A 222 17.94 -15.01 -29.34
N SER A 223 18.19 -16.28 -29.02
CA SER A 223 17.14 -17.23 -28.58
C SER A 223 16.40 -16.74 -27.33
N PHE A 224 17.14 -16.14 -26.38
CA PHE A 224 16.54 -15.54 -25.20
C PHE A 224 15.76 -14.25 -25.52
N MET A 225 16.26 -13.43 -26.45
CA MET A 225 15.58 -12.20 -26.89
C MET A 225 14.23 -12.46 -27.56
N VAL A 226 14.08 -13.57 -28.28
CA VAL A 226 12.78 -14.01 -28.83
C VAL A 226 11.82 -14.38 -27.71
N MET A 227 12.28 -15.24 -26.81
CA MET A 227 11.41 -15.88 -25.82
C MET A 227 11.01 -14.92 -24.70
N ARG A 228 11.94 -14.12 -24.19
CA ARG A 228 11.75 -13.41 -22.91
C ARG A 228 10.64 -12.35 -22.92
N PRO A 229 10.50 -11.47 -23.94
CA PRO A 229 9.44 -10.47 -23.96
C PRO A 229 8.03 -11.09 -23.97
N ALA A 230 7.87 -12.25 -24.62
CA ALA A 230 6.58 -12.96 -24.70
C ALA A 230 6.08 -13.48 -23.34
N LEU A 231 6.99 -13.66 -22.37
CA LEU A 231 6.62 -14.12 -21.03
C LEU A 231 5.99 -13.02 -20.15
N GLY A 232 6.10 -11.75 -20.54
CA GLY A 232 5.63 -10.63 -19.73
C GLY A 232 6.42 -10.44 -18.42
N HIS A 233 5.81 -9.73 -17.47
CA HIS A 233 6.38 -9.48 -16.15
C HIS A 233 5.96 -10.56 -15.15
N CYS A 234 6.65 -10.62 -14.01
CA CYS A 234 6.20 -11.43 -12.89
C CYS A 234 4.77 -11.04 -12.49
N PRO A 235 3.83 -11.99 -12.32
CA PRO A 235 2.47 -11.69 -11.90
C PRO A 235 2.37 -11.37 -10.41
N GLU A 236 3.48 -11.48 -9.68
CA GLU A 236 3.59 -11.16 -8.25
C GLU A 236 2.66 -12.02 -7.39
N ASP A 237 1.71 -11.40 -6.70
CA ASP A 237 0.70 -12.04 -5.86
C ASP A 237 -0.54 -12.51 -6.64
N LYS A 238 -0.61 -12.21 -7.94
CA LYS A 238 -1.78 -12.50 -8.77
C LYS A 238 -1.66 -13.89 -9.39
N SER A 239 -2.73 -14.67 -9.25
CA SER A 239 -2.92 -15.86 -10.06
C SER A 239 -3.41 -15.43 -11.44
N VAL A 240 -2.59 -15.62 -12.48
CA VAL A 240 -2.91 -15.29 -13.87
C VAL A 240 -3.23 -16.58 -14.62
N GLU A 241 -4.36 -16.59 -15.33
CA GLU A 241 -4.77 -17.73 -16.16
C GLU A 241 -3.74 -18.01 -17.27
N GLY A 242 -3.44 -19.29 -17.53
CA GLY A 242 -2.43 -19.69 -18.51
C GLY A 242 -0.97 -19.44 -18.10
N GLN A 243 -0.72 -18.89 -16.91
CA GLN A 243 0.63 -18.73 -16.38
C GLN A 243 1.25 -20.09 -16.07
N GLU A 244 2.44 -20.33 -16.60
CA GLU A 244 3.25 -21.50 -16.26
C GLU A 244 4.06 -21.25 -14.98
N TRP A 245 4.07 -22.26 -14.11
CA TRP A 245 4.66 -22.22 -12.77
C TRP A 245 5.65 -23.37 -12.61
N TYR A 246 6.74 -23.07 -11.93
CA TYR A 246 7.86 -23.96 -11.65
C TYR A 246 7.91 -24.27 -10.15
N TYR A 247 8.02 -25.55 -9.84
CA TYR A 247 8.04 -26.09 -8.49
C TYR A 247 9.17 -27.09 -8.35
N PRO A 248 9.83 -27.17 -7.19
CA PRO A 248 10.67 -28.30 -6.89
C PRO A 248 9.81 -29.52 -6.47
N PRO A 249 10.01 -30.71 -7.07
CA PRO A 249 9.21 -31.91 -6.78
C PRO A 249 9.20 -32.33 -5.32
N ASP A 250 10.33 -32.14 -4.62
CA ASP A 250 10.48 -32.46 -3.21
C ASP A 250 9.78 -31.46 -2.29
N ARG A 251 9.28 -30.34 -2.84
CA ARG A 251 9.02 -29.08 -2.15
C ARG A 251 7.92 -28.23 -2.86
N PRO A 252 6.71 -28.77 -3.10
CA PRO A 252 5.71 -28.20 -4.02
C PRO A 252 5.06 -26.89 -3.55
N GLU A 253 5.31 -26.44 -2.32
CA GLU A 253 4.79 -25.18 -1.78
C GLU A 253 5.55 -23.95 -2.31
N MET A 254 6.73 -24.14 -2.92
CA MET A 254 7.45 -23.04 -3.59
C MET A 254 7.00 -22.91 -5.04
N ALA A 255 6.39 -21.77 -5.37
CA ALA A 255 5.91 -21.46 -6.72
C ALA A 255 6.71 -20.31 -7.35
N ILE A 256 7.42 -20.60 -8.45
CA ILE A 256 8.14 -19.60 -9.22
C ILE A 256 7.47 -19.44 -10.58
N CYS A 257 7.05 -18.22 -10.94
CA CYS A 257 6.48 -17.99 -12.27
C CYS A 257 7.56 -18.15 -13.34
N LYS A 258 7.16 -18.54 -14.56
CA LYS A 258 8.07 -18.71 -15.71
C LYS A 258 9.00 -17.52 -15.97
N PRO A 259 8.56 -16.24 -15.95
CA PRO A 259 9.48 -15.10 -16.07
C PRO A 259 10.60 -15.12 -15.03
N CYS A 260 10.26 -15.34 -13.75
CA CYS A 260 11.25 -15.37 -12.67
C CYS A 260 12.16 -16.59 -12.75
N TYR A 261 11.63 -17.76 -13.12
CA TYR A 261 12.44 -18.96 -13.32
C TYR A 261 13.49 -18.73 -14.41
N GLU A 262 13.07 -18.23 -15.57
CA GLU A 262 13.95 -17.96 -16.70
C GLU A 262 15.00 -16.89 -16.38
N ASP A 263 14.65 -15.83 -15.64
CA ASP A 263 15.58 -14.71 -15.34
C ASP A 263 16.55 -14.99 -14.19
N TYR A 264 16.11 -15.72 -13.15
CA TYR A 264 16.84 -15.82 -11.88
C TYR A 264 17.29 -17.22 -11.51
N PHE A 265 16.55 -18.27 -11.88
CA PHE A 265 16.83 -19.64 -11.38
C PHE A 265 17.50 -20.54 -12.42
N LYS A 266 17.05 -20.48 -13.68
CA LYS A 266 17.42 -21.46 -14.72
C LYS A 266 18.92 -21.60 -14.97
N HIS A 267 19.69 -20.51 -14.84
CA HIS A 267 21.14 -20.50 -15.07
C HIS A 267 21.96 -20.86 -13.81
N THR A 268 21.30 -21.06 -12.67
CA THR A 268 21.95 -21.39 -11.40
C THR A 268 21.99 -22.90 -11.19
N SER A 269 22.75 -23.38 -10.21
CA SER A 269 22.77 -24.80 -9.84
C SER A 269 21.41 -25.34 -9.36
N PHE A 270 20.47 -24.45 -9.02
CA PHE A 270 19.12 -24.82 -8.61
C PHE A 270 18.16 -24.97 -9.78
N GLY A 271 18.50 -24.53 -11.00
CA GLY A 271 17.59 -24.55 -12.15
C GLY A 271 17.00 -25.94 -12.43
N SER A 272 17.84 -26.98 -12.39
CA SER A 272 17.43 -28.37 -12.62
C SER A 272 16.59 -28.99 -11.50
N ARG A 273 16.44 -28.29 -10.36
CA ARG A 273 15.57 -28.74 -9.25
C ARG A 273 14.11 -28.42 -9.48
N PHE A 274 13.78 -27.57 -10.45
CA PHE A 274 12.41 -27.17 -10.73
C PHE A 274 11.84 -27.92 -11.94
N SER A 275 10.58 -28.32 -11.82
CA SER A 275 9.76 -28.88 -12.89
C SER A 275 8.45 -28.10 -13.01
N THR A 276 7.80 -28.24 -14.16
CA THR A 276 6.51 -27.62 -14.42
C THR A 276 5.38 -28.52 -13.95
N HIS A 277 4.47 -27.95 -13.16
CA HIS A 277 3.26 -28.63 -12.68
C HIS A 277 2.08 -27.67 -12.78
N LYS A 278 0.87 -28.23 -12.92
CA LYS A 278 -0.36 -27.41 -12.82
C LYS A 278 -0.58 -27.05 -11.35
N PRO A 279 -0.78 -25.77 -11.02
CA PRO A 279 -1.06 -25.36 -9.64
C PRO A 279 -2.35 -26.00 -9.13
N GLN A 280 -2.31 -26.58 -7.92
CA GLN A 280 -3.51 -26.98 -7.20
C GLN A 280 -4.11 -25.75 -6.51
N GLY A 281 -4.76 -24.88 -7.28
CA GLY A 281 -5.38 -23.65 -6.79
C GLY A 281 -4.67 -22.37 -7.23
N THR A 282 -4.89 -21.27 -6.53
CA THR A 282 -4.28 -19.97 -6.84
C THR A 282 -2.82 -19.96 -6.43
N ALA A 283 -1.92 -19.68 -7.36
CA ALA A 283 -0.48 -19.57 -7.13
C ALA A 283 -0.01 -18.12 -7.16
N SER A 284 1.03 -17.81 -6.37
CA SER A 284 1.73 -16.53 -6.36
C SER A 284 3.23 -16.76 -6.50
N CYS A 285 3.97 -15.81 -7.05
CA CYS A 285 5.40 -15.99 -7.27
C CYS A 285 6.22 -15.68 -6.02
N ASP A 286 6.84 -16.71 -5.44
CA ASP A 286 7.67 -16.61 -4.24
C ASP A 286 9.00 -15.90 -4.46
N HIS A 287 9.45 -15.78 -5.71
CA HIS A 287 10.55 -14.89 -6.05
C HIS A 287 10.24 -13.43 -5.69
N ASN A 288 8.99 -13.08 -5.39
CA ASN A 288 8.62 -11.77 -4.89
C ASN A 288 9.06 -11.50 -3.43
N LEU A 289 9.38 -12.54 -2.66
CA LEU A 289 9.95 -12.42 -1.33
C LEU A 289 11.42 -11.99 -1.42
N TRP A 290 11.80 -10.95 -0.65
CA TRP A 290 13.18 -10.46 -0.63
C TRP A 290 14.16 -11.46 -0.05
N PHE A 291 13.70 -12.25 0.93
CA PHE A 291 14.44 -13.40 1.43
C PHE A 291 14.92 -14.31 0.29
N ILE A 292 13.99 -14.74 -0.60
CA ILE A 292 14.31 -15.65 -1.71
C ILE A 292 15.36 -15.05 -2.65
N ARG A 293 15.24 -13.77 -2.97
CA ARG A 293 16.20 -13.07 -3.85
C ARG A 293 17.60 -13.02 -3.26
N ARG A 294 17.73 -12.70 -1.98
CA ARG A 294 19.01 -12.68 -1.26
C ARG A 294 19.59 -14.08 -1.19
N MET A 295 18.81 -15.04 -0.69
CA MET A 295 19.29 -16.39 -0.41
C MET A 295 19.62 -17.19 -1.68
N LEU A 296 18.95 -16.90 -2.80
CA LEU A 296 19.34 -17.46 -4.10
C LEU A 296 20.78 -17.08 -4.45
N LYS A 297 21.16 -15.80 -4.27
CA LYS A 297 22.54 -15.33 -4.52
C LYS A 297 23.56 -15.93 -3.55
N VAL A 298 23.15 -16.23 -2.31
CA VAL A 298 24.04 -16.77 -1.27
C VAL A 298 24.27 -18.27 -1.45
N HIS A 299 23.21 -19.05 -1.69
CA HIS A 299 23.29 -20.51 -1.63
C HIS A 299 23.47 -21.19 -3.00
N ALA A 300 23.01 -20.57 -4.10
CA ALA A 300 23.14 -21.19 -5.42
C ALA A 300 24.59 -21.36 -5.90
N PRO A 301 25.53 -20.42 -5.68
CA PRO A 301 26.92 -20.61 -6.11
C PRO A 301 27.60 -21.86 -5.53
N ASN A 302 27.20 -22.27 -4.33
CA ASN A 302 27.73 -23.45 -3.63
C ASN A 302 26.79 -24.66 -3.68
N ASN A 303 25.73 -24.58 -4.51
CA ASN A 303 24.70 -25.61 -4.63
C ASN A 303 24.07 -26.06 -3.29
N ASN A 304 23.95 -25.15 -2.32
CA ASN A 304 23.40 -25.46 -0.99
C ASN A 304 21.86 -25.40 -0.99
N TRP A 305 21.23 -26.36 -1.66
CA TRP A 305 19.78 -26.45 -1.81
C TRP A 305 19.05 -26.59 -0.47
N THR A 306 19.61 -27.36 0.46
CA THR A 306 19.02 -27.63 1.77
C THR A 306 18.89 -26.38 2.62
N ALA A 307 19.93 -25.54 2.69
CA ALA A 307 19.87 -24.28 3.43
C ALA A 307 18.85 -23.31 2.81
N PHE A 308 18.88 -23.18 1.48
CA PHE A 308 17.96 -22.32 0.73
C PHE A 308 16.49 -22.69 0.99
N THR A 309 16.14 -23.97 0.85
CA THR A 309 14.77 -24.44 1.06
C THR A 309 14.36 -24.33 2.53
N THR A 310 15.20 -24.74 3.47
CA THR A 310 14.90 -24.64 4.91
C THR A 310 14.52 -23.22 5.32
N GLY A 311 15.31 -22.23 4.90
CA GLY A 311 15.02 -20.83 5.17
C GLY A 311 13.76 -20.32 4.46
N PHE A 312 13.51 -20.76 3.22
CA PHE A 312 12.30 -20.40 2.47
C PHE A 312 11.04 -20.84 3.23
N TYR A 313 11.00 -22.11 3.64
CA TYR A 313 9.85 -22.67 4.35
C TYR A 313 9.59 -21.97 5.67
N LYS A 314 10.67 -21.65 6.39
CA LYS A 314 10.55 -20.88 7.62
C LYS A 314 9.94 -19.51 7.35
N ARG A 315 10.38 -18.82 6.28
CA ARG A 315 9.85 -17.52 5.89
C ARG A 315 8.38 -17.58 5.43
N LEU A 316 7.96 -18.65 4.74
CA LEU A 316 6.59 -18.82 4.26
C LEU A 316 5.59 -18.97 5.42
N GLN A 317 6.01 -19.57 6.53
CA GLN A 317 5.21 -19.71 7.75
C GLN A 317 5.07 -18.39 8.53
N LEU A 318 5.83 -17.33 8.19
CA LEU A 318 5.76 -16.06 8.90
C LEU A 318 4.62 -15.18 8.36
N PRO A 319 3.84 -14.54 9.24
CA PRO A 319 2.77 -13.64 8.83
C PRO A 319 3.30 -12.42 8.08
N SER A 320 2.57 -11.98 7.05
CA SER A 320 2.88 -10.78 6.27
C SER A 320 3.08 -9.55 7.16
N CYS A 321 4.03 -8.68 6.82
CA CYS A 321 4.33 -7.47 7.59
C CYS A 321 3.08 -6.59 7.81
N PRO A 322 2.81 -6.08 9.03
CA PRO A 322 1.70 -5.17 9.32
C PRO A 322 1.93 -3.75 8.78
N LYS A 323 3.10 -3.50 8.18
CA LYS A 323 3.54 -2.20 7.69
C LYS A 323 3.54 -1.16 8.83
N ALA A 324 3.17 0.07 8.53
CA ALA A 324 3.07 1.17 9.50
C ALA A 324 1.80 1.11 10.36
N GLN A 325 0.96 0.07 10.24
CA GLN A 325 -0.20 -0.07 11.12
C GLN A 325 0.24 -0.58 12.50
N PRO A 326 -0.14 0.10 13.59
CA PRO A 326 0.03 -0.41 14.94
C PRO A 326 -0.79 -1.69 15.13
N ILE A 327 -0.17 -2.72 15.72
CA ILE A 327 -0.84 -3.96 16.13
C ILE A 327 -0.45 -4.31 17.56
N ALA A 328 -1.25 -5.15 18.20
CA ALA A 328 -0.95 -5.62 19.55
C ALA A 328 0.40 -6.37 19.59
N GLY A 329 1.24 -5.98 20.55
CA GLY A 329 2.61 -6.45 20.70
C GLY A 329 2.79 -7.97 20.67
N PRO A 330 1.98 -8.77 21.40
CA PRO A 330 2.13 -10.23 21.46
C PRO A 330 1.75 -10.97 20.18
N GLU A 331 1.07 -10.32 19.23
CA GLU A 331 0.67 -10.99 17.99
C GLU A 331 1.87 -11.44 17.14
N ARG A 332 3.07 -10.88 17.40
CA ARG A 332 4.28 -11.12 16.60
C ARG A 332 5.57 -11.05 17.39
N THR A 333 6.59 -11.66 16.82
CA THR A 333 7.97 -11.43 17.24
C THR A 333 8.50 -10.13 16.62
N TRP A 334 9.04 -9.25 17.47
CA TRP A 334 9.64 -7.99 17.06
C TRP A 334 11.16 -8.03 17.17
N PHE A 335 11.84 -7.35 16.25
CA PHE A 335 13.29 -7.20 16.22
C PHE A 335 13.61 -5.72 16.33
N MET A 336 14.30 -5.33 17.40
CA MET A 336 14.63 -3.94 17.68
C MET A 336 16.13 -3.71 17.61
N SER A 337 16.52 -2.56 17.05
CA SER A 337 17.91 -2.10 17.06
C SER A 337 18.04 -0.78 17.81
N SER A 338 19.17 -0.60 18.50
CA SER A 338 19.58 0.69 19.04
C SER A 338 20.33 1.55 18.01
N ARG A 339 20.66 1.00 16.83
CA ARG A 339 21.28 1.76 15.74
C ARG A 339 20.18 2.48 14.95
N GLY A 340 20.17 3.81 14.97
CA GLY A 340 19.18 4.63 14.27
C GLY A 340 18.19 5.34 15.21
N PRO A 341 16.97 5.69 14.73
CA PRO A 341 15.95 6.35 15.56
C PRO A 341 15.59 5.51 16.78
N SER A 342 15.23 6.18 17.87
CA SER A 342 14.84 5.53 19.12
C SER A 342 13.77 4.46 18.86
N ASN A 343 14.06 3.22 19.25
CA ASN A 343 13.18 2.06 19.10
C ASN A 343 12.90 1.62 17.66
N PHE A 344 13.88 1.73 16.75
CA PHE A 344 13.76 1.15 15.40
C PHE A 344 13.34 -0.32 15.48
N SER A 345 12.12 -0.60 15.02
CA SER A 345 11.41 -1.85 15.23
C SER A 345 10.97 -2.46 13.90
N VAL A 346 11.31 -3.73 13.74
CA VAL A 346 11.06 -4.48 12.53
C VAL A 346 10.30 -5.76 12.90
N CYS A 347 9.21 -6.04 12.20
CA CYS A 347 8.49 -7.31 12.38
C CYS A 347 9.32 -8.49 11.84
N GLU A 348 9.03 -9.70 12.31
CA GLU A 348 9.74 -10.91 11.87
C GLU A 348 9.82 -11.10 10.35
N ALA A 349 8.76 -10.79 9.60
CA ALA A 349 8.78 -10.90 8.14
C ALA A 349 9.83 -9.98 7.51
N CYS A 350 9.89 -8.71 7.93
CA CYS A 350 10.87 -7.75 7.42
C CYS A 350 12.29 -8.04 7.95
N TYR A 351 12.42 -8.56 9.16
CA TYR A 351 13.70 -9.04 9.67
C TYR A 351 14.27 -10.14 8.77
N TRP A 352 13.45 -11.15 8.47
CA TRP A 352 13.85 -12.23 7.57
C TRP A 352 14.16 -11.75 6.15
N ASP A 353 13.32 -10.86 5.62
CA ASP A 353 13.48 -10.36 4.25
C ASP A 353 14.76 -9.53 4.03
N TYR A 354 15.24 -8.78 5.04
CA TYR A 354 16.33 -7.81 4.86
C TYR A 354 17.59 -8.05 5.71
N PHE A 355 17.46 -8.70 6.88
CA PHE A 355 18.52 -8.74 7.90
C PHE A 355 18.94 -10.15 8.31
N HIS A 356 18.04 -11.13 8.29
CA HIS A 356 18.37 -12.51 8.62
C HIS A 356 19.45 -13.06 7.67
N GLU A 357 20.41 -13.79 8.23
CA GLU A 357 21.61 -14.26 7.52
C GLU A 357 22.32 -13.12 6.76
N SER A 358 22.39 -11.95 7.38
CA SER A 358 23.28 -10.85 6.97
C SER A 358 24.22 -10.47 8.11
N THR A 359 25.27 -9.73 7.77
CA THR A 359 26.20 -9.11 8.73
C THR A 359 25.49 -8.25 9.76
N GLU A 360 24.31 -7.71 9.42
CA GLU A 360 23.56 -6.80 10.28
C GLU A 360 22.63 -7.48 11.27
N SER A 361 22.44 -8.80 11.18
CA SER A 361 21.60 -9.57 12.11
C SER A 361 21.97 -9.34 13.57
N GLN A 362 23.27 -9.18 13.86
CA GLN A 362 23.82 -8.92 15.19
C GLN A 362 23.45 -7.54 15.75
N SER A 363 23.01 -6.60 14.90
CA SER A 363 22.55 -5.28 15.34
C SER A 363 21.13 -5.30 15.92
N PHE A 364 20.45 -6.46 15.93
CA PHE A 364 19.08 -6.60 16.43
C PHE A 364 19.02 -7.48 17.67
N ARG A 365 18.15 -7.09 18.59
CA ARG A 365 17.67 -7.95 19.68
C ARG A 365 16.21 -8.31 19.42
N THR A 366 15.85 -9.54 19.80
CA THR A 366 14.44 -9.94 19.84
C THR A 366 13.74 -9.22 20.99
N ALA A 367 12.60 -8.59 20.72
CA ALA A 367 11.75 -7.93 21.68
C ALA A 367 10.42 -8.67 21.79
N ARG A 368 10.00 -8.97 23.03
CA ARG A 368 8.67 -9.48 23.34
C ARG A 368 7.89 -8.35 23.99
N LEU A 369 6.87 -7.88 23.29
CA LEU A 369 6.02 -6.80 23.75
C LEU A 369 4.83 -7.36 24.52
N GLY A 370 4.43 -6.69 25.60
CA GLY A 370 3.30 -7.09 26.44
C GLY A 370 1.93 -6.78 25.80
N PRO A 371 0.82 -7.33 26.33
CA PRO A 371 -0.53 -7.16 25.75
C PRO A 371 -1.04 -5.72 25.66
N SER A 372 -0.56 -4.84 26.53
CA SER A 372 -0.90 -3.41 26.53
C SER A 372 0.00 -2.56 25.63
N GLN A 373 1.01 -3.15 24.99
CA GLN A 373 1.93 -2.45 24.10
C GLN A 373 1.53 -2.68 22.66
N GLU A 374 1.52 -1.62 21.86
CA GLU A 374 1.37 -1.69 20.41
C GLU A 374 2.69 -1.42 19.71
N ALA A 375 2.87 -2.02 18.54
CA ALA A 375 4.01 -1.73 17.68
C ALA A 375 3.63 -1.74 16.19
N SER A 376 4.33 -0.91 15.43
CA SER A 376 4.31 -0.89 13.97
C SER A 376 5.68 -1.27 13.43
N CYS A 377 5.74 -1.75 12.19
CA CYS A 377 7.01 -2.04 11.52
C CYS A 377 7.53 -0.78 10.82
N ASP A 378 8.72 -0.32 11.17
CA ASP A 378 9.33 0.88 10.55
C ASP A 378 9.65 0.67 9.07
N MET A 379 9.90 -0.58 8.66
CA MET A 379 10.00 -0.98 7.25
C MET A 379 8.67 -0.82 6.48
N GLY A 380 7.61 -0.44 7.20
CA GLY A 380 6.31 0.03 6.71
C GLY A 380 6.32 1.45 6.13
N GLN A 381 7.44 2.16 6.16
CA GLN A 381 7.52 3.53 5.69
C GLN A 381 8.47 3.63 4.50
N ALA A 382 8.10 4.39 3.46
CA ALA A 382 8.92 4.52 2.25
C ALA A 382 10.32 5.08 2.55
N ASN A 383 10.42 6.01 3.48
CA ASN A 383 11.67 6.63 3.92
C ASN A 383 12.59 5.69 4.72
N MET A 384 12.12 4.50 5.13
CA MET A 384 12.94 3.45 5.74
C MET A 384 13.23 2.32 4.74
N LEU A 385 12.19 1.90 4.01
CA LEU A 385 12.27 0.78 3.09
C LEU A 385 13.14 1.06 1.86
N ILE A 386 13.03 2.26 1.27
CA ILE A 386 13.83 2.62 0.09
C ILE A 386 15.34 2.57 0.40
N PRO A 387 15.85 3.20 1.48
CA PRO A 387 17.22 3.03 1.95
C PRO A 387 17.65 1.57 2.08
N MET A 388 16.82 0.73 2.70
CA MET A 388 17.15 -0.67 2.93
C MET A 388 17.24 -1.44 1.61
N VAL A 389 16.24 -1.33 0.75
CA VAL A 389 16.24 -2.00 -0.56
C VAL A 389 17.48 -1.60 -1.35
N ARG A 390 17.84 -0.31 -1.35
CA ARG A 390 19.05 0.20 -1.98
C ARG A 390 20.33 -0.36 -1.38
N ALA A 391 20.39 -0.45 -0.06
CA ALA A 391 21.52 -1.03 0.65
C ALA A 391 21.67 -2.53 0.33
N VAL A 392 20.58 -3.32 0.34
CA VAL A 392 20.62 -4.74 -0.05
C VAL A 392 21.07 -4.90 -1.50
N ASP A 393 20.47 -4.15 -2.42
CA ASP A 393 20.74 -4.29 -3.86
C ASP A 393 22.19 -3.92 -4.21
N LYS A 394 22.79 -2.97 -3.48
CA LYS A 394 24.19 -2.54 -3.67
C LYS A 394 25.18 -3.22 -2.71
N GLY A 395 24.72 -4.10 -1.83
CA GLY A 395 25.56 -4.71 -0.79
C GLY A 395 26.18 -3.70 0.19
N ASN A 396 25.53 -2.57 0.45
CA ASN A 396 26.04 -1.46 1.25
C ASN A 396 25.11 -1.13 2.43
N TYR A 397 25.08 -2.03 3.41
CA TYR A 397 24.38 -1.84 4.69
C TYR A 397 24.85 -0.63 5.50
N PRO A 398 26.15 -0.26 5.54
CA PRO A 398 26.59 0.96 6.23
C PRO A 398 25.85 2.22 5.77
N LYS A 399 25.55 2.35 4.47
CA LYS A 399 24.77 3.48 3.95
C LYS A 399 23.36 3.52 4.54
N PHE A 400 22.70 2.37 4.72
CA PHE A 400 21.39 2.31 5.37
C PHE A 400 21.44 2.82 6.81
N TRP A 401 22.41 2.34 7.61
CA TRP A 401 22.54 2.78 9.00
C TRP A 401 22.87 4.28 9.13
N ASN A 402 23.71 4.81 8.23
CA ASN A 402 23.98 6.25 8.17
C ASN A 402 22.72 7.06 7.84
N THR A 403 21.90 6.58 6.91
CA THR A 403 20.59 7.19 6.62
C THR A 403 19.69 7.15 7.86
N LEU A 404 19.57 6.01 8.55
CA LEU A 404 18.76 5.89 9.77
C LEU A 404 19.21 6.85 10.88
N GLN A 405 20.52 7.01 11.07
CA GLN A 405 21.05 7.97 12.02
C GLN A 405 20.64 9.41 11.66
N SER A 406 20.67 9.79 10.38
CA SER A 406 20.18 11.10 9.94
C SER A 406 18.67 11.26 10.17
N LEU A 407 17.87 10.20 9.97
CA LEU A 407 16.42 10.24 10.21
C LEU A 407 16.07 10.51 11.69
N SER A 408 16.92 10.10 12.64
CA SER A 408 16.70 10.39 14.07
C SER A 408 16.67 11.88 14.41
N GLN A 409 17.20 12.74 13.52
CA GLN A 409 17.22 14.19 13.68
C GLN A 409 15.92 14.87 13.20
N HIS A 410 14.96 14.09 12.69
CA HIS A 410 13.73 14.59 12.11
C HIS A 410 12.51 13.88 12.71
N PRO A 411 11.37 14.58 12.87
CA PRO A 411 10.15 13.95 13.33
C PRO A 411 9.66 12.90 12.33
N PRO A 412 9.00 11.82 12.78
CA PRO A 412 8.47 10.79 11.89
C PRO A 412 7.57 11.37 10.79
N CYS A 413 7.55 10.72 9.62
CA CYS A 413 6.63 11.06 8.55
C CYS A 413 5.20 10.68 8.96
N ASN A 414 4.43 11.68 9.42
CA ASN A 414 3.15 11.46 10.09
C ASN A 414 1.97 11.41 9.09
N PRO A 415 1.15 10.34 9.07
CA PRO A 415 -0.03 10.23 8.20
C PRO A 415 -1.17 11.19 8.59
N GLN A 416 -1.18 11.75 9.79
CA GLN A 416 -2.08 12.84 10.22
C GLN A 416 -1.52 14.25 9.92
N GLY A 417 -0.32 14.32 9.33
CA GLY A 417 0.35 15.57 8.98
C GLY A 417 1.31 16.07 10.06
N ALA A 418 2.14 17.04 9.69
CA ALA A 418 3.14 17.65 10.56
C ALA A 418 3.08 19.17 10.53
N ARG A 419 3.45 19.81 11.65
CA ARG A 419 3.49 21.26 11.85
C ARG A 419 4.89 21.71 12.26
N GLY A 420 5.26 22.94 11.95
CA GLY A 420 6.54 23.53 12.38
C GLY A 420 7.81 22.83 11.88
N ILE A 421 7.70 21.95 10.87
CA ILE A 421 8.84 21.27 10.27
C ILE A 421 9.29 21.96 8.99
N ARG A 422 10.53 21.70 8.59
CA ARG A 422 11.02 22.12 7.28
C ARG A 422 10.39 21.26 6.17
N TRP A 423 9.80 21.95 5.20
CA TRP A 423 9.21 21.35 4.00
C TRP A 423 10.07 21.63 2.77
N TYR A 424 10.07 20.68 1.85
CA TYR A 424 10.78 20.75 0.58
C TYR A 424 9.80 20.61 -0.58
N THR A 425 10.11 21.22 -1.71
CA THR A 425 9.30 21.17 -2.92
C THR A 425 10.18 21.27 -4.16
N LEU A 426 9.60 21.10 -5.34
CA LEU A 426 10.29 21.23 -6.62
C LEU A 426 10.49 22.71 -6.98
N PRO A 427 11.37 23.06 -7.92
CA PRO A 427 11.64 24.45 -8.28
C PRO A 427 10.40 25.21 -8.75
N SER A 428 9.44 24.52 -9.38
CA SER A 428 8.13 25.04 -9.79
C SER A 428 7.15 25.33 -8.66
N ASP A 429 7.44 24.88 -7.43
CA ASP A 429 6.56 24.94 -6.24
C ASP A 429 5.10 24.53 -6.53
N PRO A 430 4.84 23.27 -6.91
CA PRO A 430 3.49 22.81 -7.18
C PRO A 430 2.63 22.96 -5.92
N PRO A 431 1.37 23.43 -6.04
CA PRO A 431 0.42 23.44 -4.93
C PRO A 431 0.25 22.03 -4.35
N GLU A 432 0.10 21.92 -3.02
CA GLU A 432 -0.13 20.64 -2.31
C GLU A 432 0.94 19.55 -2.56
N PHE A 433 2.11 19.95 -3.08
CA PHE A 433 3.26 19.08 -3.23
C PHE A 433 4.37 19.52 -2.27
N GLU A 434 4.54 18.75 -1.20
CA GLU A 434 5.52 18.99 -0.16
C GLU A 434 6.13 17.69 0.35
N ILE A 435 7.46 17.69 0.49
CA ILE A 435 8.21 16.57 1.05
C ILE A 435 8.70 16.99 2.44
N CYS A 436 8.41 16.18 3.46
CA CYS A 436 8.91 16.42 4.80
C CYS A 436 10.42 16.13 4.90
N ALA A 437 11.10 16.69 5.91
CA ALA A 437 12.53 16.45 6.14
C ALA A 437 12.91 14.95 6.20
N THR A 438 12.05 14.12 6.79
CA THR A 438 12.25 12.67 6.92
C THR A 438 12.21 11.96 5.56
N CYS A 439 11.29 12.31 4.66
CA CYS A 439 11.27 11.77 3.30
C CYS A 439 12.38 12.39 2.43
N MET A 440 12.80 13.63 2.70
CA MET A 440 13.95 14.24 2.03
C MET A 440 15.24 13.46 2.35
N ALA A 441 15.50 13.17 3.62
CA ALA A 441 16.68 12.42 4.06
C ALA A 441 16.60 10.91 3.71
N GLY A 442 15.44 10.28 3.89
CA GLY A 442 15.29 8.83 3.70
C GLY A 442 15.01 8.42 2.26
N THR A 443 14.16 9.15 1.54
CA THR A 443 13.75 8.78 0.18
C THR A 443 14.56 9.53 -0.88
N VAL A 444 14.59 10.86 -0.82
CA VAL A 444 15.20 11.69 -1.87
C VAL A 444 16.73 11.58 -1.87
N ALA A 445 17.37 11.73 -0.72
CA ALA A 445 18.83 11.68 -0.61
C ALA A 445 19.42 10.29 -0.90
N THR A 446 18.69 9.22 -0.59
CA THR A 446 19.09 7.85 -0.94
C THR A 446 19.22 7.64 -2.45
N MET A 447 18.40 8.35 -3.23
CA MET A 447 18.42 8.35 -4.68
C MET A 447 19.36 9.40 -5.28
N ASP A 448 20.09 10.14 -4.44
CA ASP A 448 20.99 11.24 -4.84
C ASP A 448 20.27 12.40 -5.56
N MET A 449 18.98 12.62 -5.24
CA MET A 449 18.12 13.58 -5.96
C MET A 449 17.85 14.88 -5.17
N THR A 450 18.67 15.18 -4.16
CA THR A 450 18.42 16.35 -3.29
C THR A 450 18.52 17.68 -4.03
N HIS A 451 19.38 17.77 -5.04
CA HIS A 451 19.58 18.95 -5.90
C HIS A 451 18.34 19.34 -6.71
N PHE A 452 17.35 18.45 -6.84
CA PHE A 452 16.07 18.76 -7.46
C PHE A 452 15.12 19.53 -6.56
N PHE A 453 15.37 19.59 -5.26
CA PHE A 453 14.42 20.15 -4.32
C PHE A 453 14.94 21.43 -3.70
N LYS A 454 14.02 22.36 -3.43
CA LYS A 454 14.25 23.58 -2.66
C LYS A 454 13.42 23.56 -1.39
N VAL A 455 13.78 24.38 -0.42
CA VAL A 455 12.93 24.61 0.76
C VAL A 455 11.64 25.32 0.33
N LYS A 456 10.49 24.84 0.81
CA LYS A 456 9.20 25.47 0.56
C LYS A 456 8.96 26.60 1.55
N GLN A 457 8.88 27.83 1.03
CA GLN A 457 8.74 29.04 1.84
C GLN A 457 7.27 29.38 2.15
N SER A 458 6.33 28.87 1.34
CA SER A 458 4.91 29.19 1.42
C SER A 458 4.14 28.47 2.54
N VAL A 459 4.80 27.64 3.34
CA VAL A 459 4.16 26.88 4.43
C VAL A 459 4.34 27.61 5.75
N GLY A 460 3.23 28.15 6.28
CA GLY A 460 3.20 28.74 7.63
C GLY A 460 3.40 27.70 8.74
N PRO A 461 3.90 28.11 9.93
CA PRO A 461 4.26 27.18 11.00
C PRO A 461 3.07 26.47 11.67
N SER A 462 1.85 27.02 11.56
CA SER A 462 0.67 26.55 12.28
C SER A 462 -0.20 25.52 11.53
N GLU A 463 -0.09 25.41 10.21
CA GLU A 463 -0.95 24.56 9.40
C GLU A 463 -0.36 23.14 9.26
N PRO A 464 -1.11 22.07 9.59
CA PRO A 464 -0.65 20.71 9.37
C PRO A 464 -0.59 20.42 7.88
N ARG A 465 0.55 19.95 7.38
CA ARG A 465 0.72 19.49 6.00
C ARG A 465 1.01 17.99 5.95
N LEU A 466 0.54 17.33 4.90
CA LEU A 466 0.83 15.93 4.61
C LEU A 466 1.99 15.84 3.63
N CYS A 467 2.95 14.97 3.93
CA CYS A 467 4.04 14.71 3.00
C CYS A 467 3.51 13.95 1.78
N SER A 468 3.84 14.43 0.59
CA SER A 468 3.41 13.80 -0.66
C SER A 468 4.02 12.40 -0.87
N PHE A 469 5.08 12.03 -0.13
CA PHE A 469 5.65 10.68 -0.10
C PHE A 469 5.19 9.84 1.10
N ASN A 470 4.25 10.36 1.91
CA ASN A 470 3.60 9.57 2.96
C ASN A 470 2.58 8.61 2.32
N LEU A 471 2.94 7.34 2.23
CA LEU A 471 2.08 6.31 1.62
C LEU A 471 0.83 5.95 2.40
N PRO A 472 0.84 5.84 3.74
CA PRO A 472 -0.38 5.56 4.48
C PRO A 472 -1.37 6.74 4.50
N GLY A 473 -0.91 7.99 4.35
CA GLY A 473 -1.71 9.19 4.58
C GLY A 473 -1.99 10.06 3.34
N TYR A 474 -1.18 10.00 2.28
CA TYR A 474 -1.35 10.86 1.10
C TYR A 474 -1.92 10.07 -0.10
N PRO A 475 -3.18 10.33 -0.52
CA PRO A 475 -3.87 9.54 -1.55
C PRO A 475 -3.14 9.43 -2.91
N ARG A 476 -2.33 10.43 -3.24
CA ARG A 476 -1.57 10.52 -4.51
C ARG A 476 -0.10 10.11 -4.37
N GLY A 477 0.32 9.61 -3.20
CA GLY A 477 1.73 9.42 -2.91
C GLY A 477 2.39 8.36 -3.78
N MET A 478 1.63 7.34 -4.17
CA MET A 478 2.07 6.31 -5.10
C MET A 478 2.42 6.88 -6.49
N PRO A 479 1.49 7.49 -7.25
CA PRO A 479 1.82 8.05 -8.56
C PRO A 479 3.00 9.02 -8.50
N LEU A 480 3.09 9.82 -7.42
CA LEU A 480 4.21 10.75 -7.22
C LEU A 480 5.53 10.04 -6.97
N LEU A 481 5.58 8.99 -6.14
CA LEU A 481 6.79 8.19 -5.95
C LEU A 481 7.21 7.45 -7.23
N GLN A 482 6.25 6.96 -8.02
CA GLN A 482 6.56 6.33 -9.30
C GLN A 482 7.19 7.35 -10.27
N LYS A 483 6.59 8.53 -10.41
CA LYS A 483 7.14 9.60 -11.25
C LYS A 483 8.47 10.14 -10.71
N PHE A 484 8.66 10.16 -9.39
CA PHE A 484 9.94 10.48 -8.77
C PHE A 484 11.02 9.45 -9.11
N ALA A 485 10.71 8.15 -9.03
CA ALA A 485 11.63 7.11 -9.44
C ALA A 485 12.03 7.25 -10.92
N GLU A 486 11.06 7.53 -11.80
CA GLU A 486 11.34 7.76 -13.22
C GLU A 486 12.23 9.00 -13.45
N ALA A 487 11.94 10.11 -12.76
CA ALA A 487 12.75 11.33 -12.78
C ALA A 487 14.20 11.08 -12.30
N ALA A 488 14.37 10.23 -11.28
CA ALA A 488 15.68 9.86 -10.77
C ALA A 488 16.51 9.04 -11.78
N TYR A 489 15.87 8.16 -12.57
CA TYR A 489 16.55 7.41 -13.62
C TYR A 489 17.10 8.31 -14.73
N ILE A 490 16.34 9.32 -15.16
CA ILE A 490 16.78 10.22 -16.23
C ILE A 490 17.56 11.43 -15.71
N ASN A 491 17.72 11.55 -14.40
CA ASN A 491 18.29 12.71 -13.72
C ASN A 491 17.66 14.04 -14.20
N ASP A 492 16.32 14.07 -14.26
CA ASP A 492 15.54 15.26 -14.64
C ASP A 492 14.25 15.35 -13.83
N TRP A 493 14.09 16.42 -13.06
CA TRP A 493 12.94 16.66 -12.20
C TRP A 493 11.71 17.19 -12.94
N ARG A 494 11.88 17.73 -14.16
CA ARG A 494 10.80 18.43 -14.88
C ARG A 494 9.56 17.56 -15.10
N PRO A 495 9.67 16.27 -15.49
CA PRO A 495 8.50 15.40 -15.62
C PRO A 495 7.75 15.17 -14.31
N LEU A 496 8.47 15.07 -13.18
CA LEU A 496 7.83 14.97 -11.86
C LEU A 496 7.10 16.27 -11.50
N SER A 497 7.72 17.42 -11.78
CA SER A 497 7.09 18.73 -11.54
C SER A 497 5.82 18.92 -12.36
N GLU A 498 5.89 18.69 -13.66
CA GLU A 498 4.70 18.81 -14.53
C GLU A 498 3.58 17.90 -14.03
N PHE A 499 3.93 16.67 -13.64
CA PHE A 499 2.98 15.72 -13.08
C PHE A 499 2.37 16.19 -11.74
N ALA A 500 3.19 16.74 -10.83
CA ALA A 500 2.72 17.27 -9.55
C ALA A 500 1.78 18.47 -9.74
N VAL A 501 2.09 19.41 -10.64
CA VAL A 501 1.22 20.56 -10.98
C VAL A 501 -0.10 20.10 -11.60
N ASN A 502 -0.05 19.14 -12.51
CA ASN A 502 -1.26 18.59 -13.13
C ASN A 502 -2.16 17.91 -12.08
N LEU A 503 -1.57 17.15 -11.15
CA LEU A 503 -2.34 16.49 -10.10
C LEU A 503 -2.90 17.46 -9.08
N SER A 504 -2.14 18.47 -8.65
CA SER A 504 -2.61 19.44 -7.64
C SER A 504 -3.86 20.21 -8.07
N THR A 505 -4.04 20.39 -9.38
CA THR A 505 -5.22 21.05 -9.96
C THR A 505 -6.35 20.09 -10.34
N ALA A 506 -6.11 18.77 -10.23
CA ALA A 506 -7.13 17.77 -10.50
C ALA A 506 -7.96 17.52 -9.24
N PRO A 507 -9.30 17.45 -9.31
CA PRO A 507 -10.09 16.96 -8.19
C PRO A 507 -9.90 15.44 -8.02
N PRO A 508 -10.04 14.89 -6.80
CA PRO A 508 -9.93 13.45 -6.55
C PRO A 508 -10.90 12.64 -7.42
N CYS A 509 -10.48 11.49 -7.92
CA CYS A 509 -11.26 10.63 -8.78
C CYS A 509 -12.60 10.28 -8.11
N PRO A 510 -13.75 10.55 -8.75
CA PRO A 510 -15.05 10.26 -8.16
C PRO A 510 -15.33 8.74 -8.09
N LYS A 511 -14.55 7.92 -8.80
CA LYS A 511 -14.75 6.47 -8.91
C LYS A 511 -16.18 6.17 -9.41
N ILE A 512 -17.05 5.69 -8.52
CA ILE A 512 -18.48 5.44 -8.76
C ILE A 512 -19.39 6.36 -7.95
N ASP A 513 -18.82 7.28 -7.17
CA ASP A 513 -19.56 8.27 -6.39
C ASP A 513 -20.08 9.36 -7.34
N LEU A 514 -21.39 9.36 -7.56
CA LEU A 514 -22.06 10.27 -8.48
C LEU A 514 -22.17 11.69 -7.91
N ASP A 515 -22.14 11.88 -6.60
CA ASP A 515 -22.21 13.21 -6.00
C ASP A 515 -20.89 13.93 -6.16
N LEU A 516 -19.78 13.22 -5.96
CA LEU A 516 -18.46 13.76 -6.27
C LEU A 516 -18.29 14.04 -7.77
N ALA A 517 -19.04 13.39 -8.66
CA ALA A 517 -18.83 13.43 -10.11
C ALA A 517 -19.46 14.63 -10.86
N LYS A 518 -20.29 15.45 -10.21
CA LYS A 518 -21.03 16.57 -10.84
C LYS A 518 -20.11 17.70 -11.29
N ASN A 519 -20.46 18.36 -12.39
CA ASN A 519 -19.76 19.55 -12.89
C ASN A 519 -18.24 19.34 -13.01
N ARG A 520 -17.81 18.31 -13.73
CA ARG A 520 -16.40 17.95 -13.90
C ARG A 520 -15.95 17.92 -15.34
N ARG A 521 -14.65 18.04 -15.52
CA ARG A 521 -13.98 17.77 -16.80
C ARG A 521 -13.78 16.28 -17.02
N TRP A 522 -14.10 15.83 -18.23
CA TRP A 522 -13.99 14.43 -18.64
C TRP A 522 -13.20 14.26 -19.94
N TRP A 523 -12.51 13.13 -20.04
CA TRP A 523 -11.77 12.66 -21.21
C TRP A 523 -12.30 11.29 -21.63
N GLY A 524 -11.97 10.88 -22.85
CA GLY A 524 -12.27 9.53 -23.35
C GLY A 524 -13.36 9.54 -24.42
N TRP A 525 -14.37 8.71 -24.26
CA TRP A 525 -15.43 8.45 -25.24
C TRP A 525 -16.80 8.37 -24.55
N ASP A 526 -17.89 8.39 -25.31
CA ASP A 526 -19.25 8.36 -24.76
C ASP A 526 -19.51 7.17 -23.82
N ASN A 527 -18.87 6.03 -24.06
CA ASN A 527 -19.00 4.83 -23.22
C ASN A 527 -17.83 4.61 -22.26
N VAL A 528 -16.82 5.49 -22.26
CA VAL A 528 -15.63 5.42 -21.40
C VAL A 528 -15.26 6.81 -20.92
N HIS A 529 -15.54 7.08 -19.65
CA HIS A 529 -15.31 8.37 -19.03
C HIS A 529 -14.08 8.34 -18.15
N ILE A 530 -13.17 9.27 -18.39
CA ILE A 530 -11.90 9.37 -17.68
C ILE A 530 -11.91 10.72 -16.95
N CYS A 531 -11.92 10.69 -15.62
CA CYS A 531 -11.83 11.93 -14.84
C CYS A 531 -10.43 12.56 -14.95
N GLN A 532 -10.29 13.84 -14.60
CA GLN A 532 -9.02 14.58 -14.70
C GLN A 532 -7.84 13.87 -14.02
N GLU A 533 -8.03 13.34 -12.81
CA GLU A 533 -6.95 12.60 -12.12
C GLU A 533 -6.54 11.34 -12.87
N CYS A 534 -7.49 10.49 -13.27
CA CYS A 534 -7.18 9.28 -14.04
C CYS A 534 -6.61 9.59 -15.42
N TYR A 535 -6.97 10.73 -16.02
CA TYR A 535 -6.36 11.19 -17.26
C TYR A 535 -4.86 11.42 -17.08
N PHE A 536 -4.46 12.19 -16.07
CA PHE A 536 -3.03 12.43 -15.82
C PHE A 536 -2.27 11.19 -15.37
N VAL A 537 -2.88 10.34 -14.53
CA VAL A 537 -2.22 9.15 -13.98
C VAL A 537 -2.09 8.03 -15.02
N VAL A 538 -3.03 7.91 -15.97
CA VAL A 538 -3.13 6.72 -16.83
C VAL A 538 -3.11 7.03 -18.33
N ALA A 539 -3.82 8.06 -18.77
CA ALA A 539 -4.15 8.22 -20.19
C ALA A 539 -3.32 9.27 -20.95
N LYS A 540 -2.84 10.31 -20.27
CA LYS A 540 -2.05 11.39 -20.88
C LYS A 540 -0.76 10.84 -21.49
N GLY A 541 -0.52 11.16 -22.76
CA GLY A 541 0.61 10.73 -23.58
C GLY A 541 0.49 9.32 -24.16
N THR A 542 -0.66 8.64 -24.01
CA THR A 542 -0.84 7.29 -24.57
C THR A 542 -1.25 7.33 -26.05
N LYS A 543 -1.02 6.23 -26.78
CA LYS A 543 -1.39 6.14 -28.21
C LYS A 543 -2.89 6.36 -28.49
N LEU A 544 -3.75 6.05 -27.52
CA LEU A 544 -5.20 6.20 -27.68
C LEU A 544 -5.71 7.60 -27.33
N GLU A 545 -4.94 8.42 -26.61
CA GLU A 545 -5.33 9.78 -26.21
C GLU A 545 -5.78 10.64 -27.40
N LYS A 546 -5.06 10.56 -28.53
CA LYS A 546 -5.38 11.32 -29.74
C LYS A 546 -6.76 11.00 -30.32
N HIS A 547 -7.31 9.82 -30.00
CA HIS A 547 -8.62 9.34 -30.47
C HIS A 547 -9.76 9.63 -29.48
N PHE A 548 -9.49 10.33 -28.37
CA PHE A 548 -10.55 10.72 -27.45
C PHE A 548 -11.56 11.62 -28.14
N ALA A 549 -12.84 11.30 -27.98
CA ALA A 549 -13.95 12.18 -28.37
C ALA A 549 -14.03 13.37 -27.40
N MET A 550 -13.97 13.10 -26.09
CA MET A 550 -13.95 14.14 -25.05
C MET A 550 -12.52 14.51 -24.66
N LYS A 551 -12.19 15.81 -24.67
CA LYS A 551 -10.84 16.32 -24.35
C LYS A 551 -10.86 17.37 -23.25
N GLY A 552 -11.29 16.94 -22.06
CA GLY A 552 -11.43 17.84 -20.90
C GLY A 552 -12.73 18.62 -20.93
N GLU A 553 -13.77 18.06 -21.52
CA GLU A 553 -15.09 18.68 -21.64
C GLU A 553 -15.75 18.78 -20.27
N GLN A 554 -16.29 19.96 -19.97
CA GLN A 554 -17.03 20.21 -18.75
C GLN A 554 -18.44 19.63 -18.91
N VAL A 555 -18.77 18.65 -18.05
CA VAL A 555 -20.07 17.97 -18.06
C VAL A 555 -20.78 18.25 -16.75
N ALA A 556 -22.04 18.70 -16.83
CA ALA A 556 -22.85 18.98 -15.65
C ALA A 556 -23.31 17.69 -14.97
N GLU A 557 -23.74 16.70 -15.76
CA GLU A 557 -24.23 15.41 -15.28
C GLU A 557 -23.14 14.57 -14.61
N SER A 558 -23.53 13.81 -13.59
CA SER A 558 -22.67 12.86 -12.92
C SER A 558 -22.27 11.70 -13.85
N ARG A 559 -20.97 11.42 -13.94
CA ARG A 559 -20.44 10.23 -14.64
C ARG A 559 -19.54 9.41 -13.70
N ILE A 560 -19.50 8.10 -13.89
CA ILE A 560 -18.51 7.25 -13.22
C ILE A 560 -17.19 7.37 -13.97
N CYS A 561 -16.06 7.27 -13.28
CA CYS A 561 -14.79 7.07 -13.96
C CYS A 561 -14.66 5.61 -14.37
N ASP A 562 -14.20 5.31 -15.58
CA ASP A 562 -13.94 3.93 -16.01
C ASP A 562 -12.54 3.49 -15.59
N LEU A 563 -11.56 4.39 -15.69
CA LEU A 563 -10.17 4.12 -15.32
C LEU A 563 -9.87 4.22 -13.81
N TYR A 564 -10.85 4.21 -12.91
CA TYR A 564 -10.55 3.93 -11.49
C TYR A 564 -10.34 2.42 -11.26
N SER A 565 -10.97 1.58 -12.09
CA SER A 565 -10.91 0.11 -11.97
C SER A 565 -9.54 -0.42 -12.41
N PRO A 566 -8.86 -1.24 -11.59
CA PRO A 566 -7.60 -1.88 -11.98
C PRO A 566 -7.73 -2.70 -13.27
N ARG A 567 -8.83 -3.42 -13.45
CA ARG A 567 -9.09 -4.22 -14.65
C ARG A 567 -9.29 -3.34 -15.87
N MET A 568 -10.07 -2.27 -15.77
CA MET A 568 -10.22 -1.32 -16.88
C MET A 568 -8.89 -0.65 -17.25
N ARG A 569 -8.03 -0.33 -16.28
CA ARG A 569 -6.67 0.15 -16.56
C ARG A 569 -5.86 -0.87 -17.34
N GLN A 570 -5.95 -2.16 -16.98
CA GLN A 570 -5.23 -3.22 -17.70
C GLN A 570 -5.74 -3.37 -19.14
N LEU A 571 -7.05 -3.38 -19.34
CA LEU A 571 -7.66 -3.46 -20.68
C LEU A 571 -7.29 -2.23 -21.52
N TYR A 572 -7.31 -1.04 -20.93
CA TYR A 572 -6.89 0.20 -21.60
C TYR A 572 -5.41 0.16 -21.99
N LYS A 573 -4.52 -0.29 -21.10
CA LYS A 573 -3.09 -0.47 -21.40
C LYS A 573 -2.88 -1.49 -22.53
N ASN A 574 -3.59 -2.60 -22.51
CA ASN A 574 -3.55 -3.61 -23.58
C ASN A 574 -4.00 -3.01 -24.90
N ALA A 575 -5.11 -2.26 -24.92
CA ALA A 575 -5.59 -1.57 -26.11
C ALA A 575 -4.61 -0.50 -26.61
N CYS A 576 -3.90 0.21 -25.73
CA CYS A 576 -2.81 1.11 -26.14
C CYS A 576 -1.64 0.36 -26.80
N LYS A 577 -1.34 -0.85 -26.33
CA LYS A 577 -0.27 -1.71 -26.88
C LYS A 577 -0.66 -2.28 -28.26
N THR A 578 -1.85 -2.86 -28.38
CA THR A 578 -2.33 -3.53 -29.60
C THR A 578 -3.03 -2.58 -30.58
N GLN A 579 -3.34 -1.36 -30.15
CA GLN A 579 -4.20 -0.40 -30.86
C GLN A 579 -5.63 -0.91 -31.11
N ASP A 580 -6.07 -1.91 -30.35
CA ASP A 580 -7.43 -2.44 -30.41
C ASP A 580 -8.40 -1.62 -29.55
N LEU A 581 -8.75 -0.43 -30.06
CA LEU A 581 -9.73 0.45 -29.42
C LEU A 581 -11.13 -0.19 -29.38
N THR A 582 -11.51 -0.91 -30.43
CA THR A 582 -12.85 -1.49 -30.59
C THR A 582 -13.17 -2.47 -29.47
N SER A 583 -12.31 -3.45 -29.21
CA SER A 583 -12.55 -4.44 -28.14
C SER A 583 -12.62 -3.78 -26.75
N PHE A 584 -11.81 -2.74 -26.51
CA PHE A 584 -11.85 -1.99 -25.26
C PHE A 584 -13.19 -1.25 -25.06
N LEU A 585 -13.67 -0.56 -26.09
CA LEU A 585 -14.96 0.15 -26.03
C LEU A 585 -16.15 -0.81 -25.89
N LEU A 586 -16.10 -1.97 -26.55
CA LEU A 586 -17.12 -3.02 -26.41
C LEU A 586 -17.20 -3.53 -24.97
N PHE A 587 -16.06 -3.86 -24.35
CA PHE A 587 -16.03 -4.29 -22.96
C PHE A 587 -16.51 -3.20 -22.00
N ALA A 588 -16.11 -1.94 -22.22
CA ALA A 588 -16.56 -0.83 -21.39
C ALA A 588 -18.08 -0.64 -21.44
N ARG A 589 -18.69 -0.80 -22.62
CA ARG A 589 -20.15 -0.78 -22.78
C ARG A 589 -20.81 -1.88 -21.97
N GLN A 590 -20.33 -3.12 -22.08
CA GLN A 590 -20.82 -4.24 -21.28
C GLN A 590 -20.71 -3.95 -19.77
N ARG A 591 -19.56 -3.45 -19.31
CA ARG A 591 -19.35 -3.07 -17.91
C ARG A 591 -20.36 -2.00 -17.46
N ARG A 592 -20.65 -1.00 -18.31
CA ARG A 592 -21.64 0.04 -18.01
C ARG A 592 -23.04 -0.53 -17.86
N GLU A 593 -23.43 -1.49 -18.72
CA GLU A 593 -24.73 -2.17 -18.61
C GLU A 593 -24.86 -2.96 -17.29
N VAL A 594 -23.80 -3.67 -16.90
CA VAL A 594 -23.75 -4.38 -15.61
C VAL A 594 -23.84 -3.39 -14.44
N TYR A 595 -23.10 -2.27 -14.49
CA TYR A 595 -23.18 -1.21 -13.48
C TYR A 595 -24.62 -0.74 -13.28
N LEU A 596 -25.31 -0.37 -14.36
CA LEU A 596 -26.67 0.17 -14.31
C LEU A 596 -27.69 -0.81 -13.69
N ARG A 597 -27.45 -2.12 -13.82
CA ARG A 597 -28.30 -3.17 -13.25
C ARG A 597 -27.93 -3.58 -11.82
N THR A 598 -26.75 -3.20 -11.34
CA THR A 598 -26.20 -3.71 -10.07
C THR A 598 -25.98 -2.62 -9.02
N VAL A 599 -25.01 -1.73 -9.22
CA VAL A 599 -24.54 -0.80 -8.19
C VAL A 599 -25.63 0.13 -7.67
N PRO A 600 -26.46 0.78 -8.51
CA PRO A 600 -27.56 1.61 -8.01
C PRO A 600 -28.58 0.84 -7.18
N GLU A 601 -28.91 -0.39 -7.59
CA GLU A 601 -29.85 -1.25 -6.87
C GLU A 601 -29.27 -1.72 -5.53
N MET A 602 -27.99 -2.10 -5.49
CA MET A 602 -27.30 -2.42 -4.24
C MET A 602 -27.32 -1.23 -3.29
N ASN A 603 -27.01 -0.02 -3.77
CA ASN A 603 -27.04 1.19 -2.94
C ASN A 603 -28.45 1.49 -2.42
N ARG A 604 -29.48 1.29 -3.25
CA ARG A 604 -30.89 1.43 -2.85
C ARG A 604 -31.27 0.46 -1.73
N MET A 605 -30.90 -0.81 -1.89
CA MET A 605 -31.16 -1.85 -0.89
C MET A 605 -30.44 -1.56 0.43
N LEU A 606 -29.16 -1.14 0.37
CA LEU A 606 -28.40 -0.77 1.56
C LEU A 606 -28.97 0.46 2.26
N ALA A 607 -29.41 1.47 1.51
CA ALA A 607 -30.07 2.65 2.08
C ALA A 607 -31.41 2.29 2.75
N ALA A 608 -32.23 1.45 2.12
CA ALA A 608 -33.47 0.96 2.69
C ALA A 608 -33.23 0.14 3.97
N ALA A 609 -32.23 -0.74 3.96
CA ALA A 609 -31.84 -1.51 5.15
C ALA A 609 -31.36 -0.61 6.29
N LYS A 610 -30.55 0.43 5.99
CA LYS A 610 -30.10 1.40 6.99
C LYS A 610 -31.28 2.17 7.60
N HIS A 611 -32.25 2.59 6.78
CA HIS A 611 -33.45 3.27 7.27
C HIS A 611 -34.30 2.35 8.16
N ALA A 612 -34.52 1.10 7.74
CA ALA A 612 -35.26 0.11 8.50
C ALA A 612 -34.57 -0.21 9.85
N LEU A 613 -33.24 -0.31 9.88
CA LEU A 613 -32.48 -0.47 11.12
C LEU A 613 -32.62 0.74 12.06
N GLY A 614 -32.60 1.96 11.53
CA GLY A 614 -32.89 3.17 12.32
C GLY A 614 -34.30 3.18 12.90
N GLN A 615 -35.29 2.71 12.14
CA GLN A 615 -36.65 2.54 12.62
C GLN A 615 -36.74 1.46 13.72
N ALA A 616 -36.07 0.32 13.55
CA ALA A 616 -36.00 -0.72 14.55
C ALA A 616 -35.39 -0.20 15.87
N GLN A 617 -34.30 0.57 15.79
CA GLN A 617 -33.70 1.21 16.98
C GLN A 617 -34.68 2.14 17.70
N THR A 618 -35.46 2.93 16.94
CA THR A 618 -36.48 3.82 17.51
C THR A 618 -37.59 3.02 18.20
N LEU A 619 -38.04 1.91 17.61
CA LEU A 619 -39.02 1.01 18.21
C LEU A 619 -38.48 0.33 19.48
N GLY A 620 -37.20 -0.04 19.51
CA GLY A 620 -36.55 -0.58 20.71
C GLY A 620 -36.52 0.43 21.86
N LEU A 621 -36.21 1.70 21.57
CA LEU A 621 -36.29 2.78 22.57
C LEU A 621 -37.73 2.98 23.08
N ALA A 622 -38.72 2.92 22.19
CA ALA A 622 -40.12 2.99 22.57
C ALA A 622 -40.52 1.81 23.47
N ALA A 623 -40.10 0.59 23.16
CA ALA A 623 -40.36 -0.60 23.96
C ALA A 623 -39.82 -0.45 25.40
N VAL A 624 -38.58 0.02 25.55
CA VAL A 624 -37.97 0.29 26.87
C VAL A 624 -38.75 1.37 27.63
N THR A 625 -39.12 2.46 26.96
CA THR A 625 -39.84 3.58 27.56
C THR A 625 -41.22 3.17 28.06
N PHE A 626 -42.00 2.47 27.23
CA PHE A 626 -43.31 1.97 27.60
C PHE A 626 -43.23 0.88 28.68
N SER A 627 -42.21 0.04 28.66
CA SER A 627 -41.99 -0.96 29.70
C SER A 627 -41.72 -0.30 31.06
N ALA A 628 -40.87 0.73 31.10
CA ALA A 628 -40.58 1.48 32.32
C ALA A 628 -41.83 2.16 32.88
N ALA A 629 -42.61 2.83 32.02
CA ALA A 629 -43.87 3.47 32.42
C ALA A 629 -44.88 2.42 32.93
N GLY A 630 -45.03 1.30 32.22
CA GLY A 630 -45.95 0.23 32.58
C GLY A 630 -45.61 -0.43 33.91
N ASN A 631 -44.33 -0.67 34.20
CA ASN A 631 -43.89 -1.21 35.48
C ASN A 631 -44.14 -0.23 36.64
N LEU A 632 -43.92 1.07 36.43
CA LEU A 632 -44.26 2.10 37.42
C LEU A 632 -45.77 2.13 37.70
N ASN A 633 -46.60 2.02 36.66
CA ASN A 633 -48.05 1.98 36.80
C ASN A 633 -48.52 0.73 37.55
N ALA A 634 -47.98 -0.44 37.20
CA ALA A 634 -48.26 -1.70 37.88
C ALA A 634 -47.89 -1.69 39.37
N THR A 635 -46.89 -0.89 39.76
CA THR A 635 -46.49 -0.75 41.17
C THR A 635 -47.43 0.18 41.95
N ASN A 636 -48.00 1.19 41.29
CA ASN A 636 -48.81 2.23 41.93
C ASN A 636 -50.32 1.95 41.91
N PHE A 637 -50.79 1.08 41.02
CA PHE A 637 -52.22 0.80 40.84
C PHE A 637 -52.49 -0.71 40.79
N TYR A 638 -53.62 -1.12 41.38
CA TYR A 638 -54.09 -2.50 41.34
C TYR A 638 -54.95 -2.73 40.09
N TYR A 639 -54.66 -3.79 39.33
CA TYR A 639 -55.39 -4.18 38.13
C TYR A 639 -56.06 -5.55 38.36
N ASP A 640 -57.37 -5.65 38.09
CA ASP A 640 -58.19 -6.86 38.26
C ASP A 640 -58.35 -7.69 36.97
N HIS A 641 -57.88 -7.16 35.84
CA HIS A 641 -57.87 -7.80 34.54
C HIS A 641 -56.52 -7.60 33.83
N THR A 642 -56.28 -8.39 32.78
CA THR A 642 -55.10 -8.24 31.92
C THR A 642 -55.50 -7.82 30.52
N VAL A 643 -54.60 -7.14 29.82
CA VAL A 643 -54.77 -6.69 28.44
C VAL A 643 -53.90 -7.52 27.49
N GLY A 644 -54.22 -7.50 26.20
CA GLY A 644 -53.56 -8.34 25.20
C GLY A 644 -54.15 -8.28 23.81
N ASN A 645 -53.40 -8.80 22.83
CA ASN A 645 -53.88 -8.99 21.46
C ASN A 645 -53.25 -10.23 20.80
N SER A 646 -53.72 -10.58 19.61
CA SER A 646 -53.24 -11.76 18.86
C SER A 646 -51.81 -11.63 18.32
N THR A 647 -51.24 -10.42 18.29
CA THR A 647 -49.89 -10.18 17.73
C THR A 647 -48.80 -10.46 18.75
N VAL A 648 -48.99 -10.07 20.01
CA VAL A 648 -47.98 -10.21 21.08
C VAL A 648 -48.45 -11.04 22.27
N GLY A 649 -49.64 -11.62 22.19
CA GLY A 649 -50.23 -12.45 23.24
C GLY A 649 -51.09 -11.67 24.23
N HIS A 650 -51.64 -12.41 25.20
CA HIS A 650 -52.48 -11.87 26.28
C HIS A 650 -51.81 -12.06 27.64
N GLY A 651 -52.19 -11.23 28.63
CA GLY A 651 -51.68 -11.34 30.00
C GLY A 651 -50.85 -10.16 30.51
N TYR A 652 -50.83 -9.02 29.80
CA TYR A 652 -50.11 -7.83 30.23
C TYR A 652 -50.91 -7.08 31.30
N GLN A 653 -50.26 -6.62 32.37
CA GLN A 653 -50.94 -6.00 33.53
C GLN A 653 -51.60 -4.65 33.20
N ASN A 654 -51.09 -3.93 32.21
CA ASN A 654 -51.66 -2.65 31.77
C ASN A 654 -51.31 -2.35 30.30
N GLU A 655 -51.97 -1.34 29.73
CA GLU A 655 -51.86 -0.96 28.32
C GLU A 655 -50.43 -0.54 27.93
N GLN A 656 -49.66 0.05 28.85
CA GLN A 656 -48.28 0.47 28.56
C GLN A 656 -47.35 -0.75 28.38
N LEU A 657 -47.54 -1.81 29.18
CA LEU A 657 -46.80 -3.07 28.99
C LEU A 657 -47.20 -3.77 27.68
N LEU A 658 -48.48 -3.72 27.30
CA LEU A 658 -48.92 -4.21 25.99
C LEU A 658 -48.25 -3.42 24.85
N GLN A 659 -48.18 -2.10 24.97
CA GLN A 659 -47.58 -1.23 23.95
C GLN A 659 -46.05 -1.42 23.87
N ALA A 660 -45.39 -1.73 24.99
CA ALA A 660 -43.99 -2.13 25.01
C ALA A 660 -43.75 -3.43 24.23
N ALA A 661 -44.58 -4.45 24.45
CA ALA A 661 -44.48 -5.72 23.74
C ALA A 661 -44.77 -5.57 22.24
N MET A 662 -45.75 -4.74 21.85
CA MET A 662 -46.02 -4.41 20.45
C MET A 662 -44.83 -3.72 19.78
N ALA A 663 -44.21 -2.75 20.46
CA ALA A 663 -43.03 -2.06 19.95
C ALA A 663 -41.84 -3.02 19.78
N ASP A 664 -41.61 -3.93 20.73
CA ASP A 664 -40.56 -4.95 20.65
C ASP A 664 -40.79 -5.94 19.49
N HIS A 665 -42.01 -6.44 19.33
CA HIS A 665 -42.38 -7.29 18.21
C HIS A 665 -42.16 -6.58 16.86
N SER A 666 -42.60 -5.32 16.73
CA SER A 666 -42.37 -4.53 15.52
C SER A 666 -40.89 -4.27 15.27
N MET A 667 -40.09 -4.00 16.31
CA MET A 667 -38.63 -3.87 16.19
C MET A 667 -38.02 -5.14 15.59
N GLN A 668 -38.33 -6.30 16.14
CA GLN A 668 -37.78 -7.58 15.67
C GLN A 668 -38.17 -7.86 14.22
N GLN A 669 -39.42 -7.60 13.84
CA GLN A 669 -39.91 -7.80 12.48
C GLN A 669 -39.21 -6.88 11.46
N VAL A 670 -39.09 -5.58 11.77
CA VAL A 670 -38.42 -4.61 10.89
C VAL A 670 -36.92 -4.91 10.78
N GLY A 671 -36.28 -5.26 11.90
CA GLY A 671 -34.87 -5.67 11.93
C GLY A 671 -34.62 -6.92 11.08
N ALA A 672 -35.44 -7.96 11.26
CA ALA A 672 -35.31 -9.21 10.51
C ALA A 672 -35.54 -9.03 9.00
N ALA A 673 -36.46 -8.15 8.59
CA ALA A 673 -36.66 -7.83 7.18
C ALA A 673 -35.45 -7.09 6.57
N ALA A 674 -34.78 -6.22 7.34
CA ALA A 674 -33.64 -5.43 6.89
C ALA A 674 -32.35 -6.26 6.76
N THR A 675 -32.14 -7.24 7.64
CA THR A 675 -30.91 -8.05 7.69
C THR A 675 -31.13 -9.53 7.36
N GLY A 676 -32.31 -9.88 6.87
CA GLY A 676 -32.71 -11.26 6.64
C GLY A 676 -31.88 -11.95 5.54
N PRO A 677 -31.80 -13.30 5.56
CA PRO A 677 -31.00 -14.07 4.61
C PRO A 677 -31.33 -13.79 3.14
N ALA A 678 -32.60 -13.50 2.81
CA ALA A 678 -33.03 -13.19 1.45
C ALA A 678 -32.50 -11.84 0.95
N ALA A 679 -32.50 -10.81 1.81
CA ALA A 679 -31.96 -9.50 1.47
C ALA A 679 -30.44 -9.56 1.23
N VAL A 680 -29.73 -10.27 2.11
CA VAL A 680 -28.29 -10.52 2.00
C VAL A 680 -27.95 -11.32 0.73
N ALA A 681 -28.71 -12.39 0.44
CA ALA A 681 -28.51 -13.21 -0.76
C ALA A 681 -28.67 -12.40 -2.04
N ARG A 682 -29.68 -11.53 -2.11
CA ARG A 682 -29.92 -10.68 -3.30
C ARG A 682 -28.80 -9.67 -3.52
N VAL A 683 -28.30 -9.00 -2.48
CA VAL A 683 -27.11 -8.15 -2.60
C VAL A 683 -25.91 -8.97 -3.05
N GLY A 684 -25.72 -10.18 -2.52
CA GLY A 684 -24.63 -11.07 -2.91
C GLY A 684 -24.66 -11.48 -4.40
N VAL A 685 -25.85 -11.67 -4.99
CA VAL A 685 -25.98 -11.95 -6.43
C VAL A 685 -25.56 -10.73 -7.26
N LEU A 686 -26.04 -9.54 -6.92
CA LEU A 686 -25.67 -8.29 -7.61
C LEU A 686 -24.17 -7.99 -7.48
N GLU A 687 -23.59 -8.23 -6.31
CA GLU A 687 -22.16 -8.06 -6.06
C GLU A 687 -21.33 -9.03 -6.90
N LYS A 688 -21.76 -10.30 -7.01
CA LYS A 688 -21.10 -11.29 -7.89
C LYS A 688 -21.14 -10.85 -9.36
N MET A 689 -22.27 -10.34 -9.85
CA MET A 689 -22.38 -9.82 -11.21
C MET A 689 -21.42 -8.64 -11.45
N TRP A 690 -21.34 -7.70 -10.49
CA TRP A 690 -20.40 -6.59 -10.59
C TRP A 690 -18.94 -7.05 -10.57
N LYS A 691 -18.59 -8.00 -9.70
CA LYS A 691 -17.25 -8.61 -9.62
C LYS A 691 -16.82 -9.32 -10.91
N GLN A 692 -17.74 -9.74 -11.77
CA GLN A 692 -17.40 -10.36 -13.06
C GLN A 692 -16.82 -9.36 -14.07
N VAL A 693 -17.06 -8.06 -13.90
CA VAL A 693 -16.57 -6.98 -14.80
C VAL A 693 -15.54 -6.06 -14.16
N GLU A 694 -15.24 -6.26 -12.88
CA GLU A 694 -14.09 -5.70 -12.15
C GLU A 694 -12.94 -6.69 -12.05
#